data_AF-A0A932WD31-F1
#
_entry.id   AF-A0A932WD31-F1
#
_cell.length_a   1.000
_cell.length_b   1.000
_cell.length_c   1.000
_cell.angle_alpha   90.00
_cell.angle_beta   90.00
_cell.angle_gamma   90.00
#
_symmetry.space_group_name_H-M   'P 1'
#
loop_
_entity.id
_entity.type
_entity.pdbx_description
1 polymer ?
#
loop_
_entity_poly.entity_id
_entity_poly.type
_entity_poly.pdbx_seq_one_letter_code
_entity_poly.pdbx_strand_id
1 'polypeptide(L)'
;MRRERSVRRLALIAFLAVALVFALPFATPAALAHANLVTADPTPNASLTTSPTRVTLHFSEAIAPSLSGIQVLNAQGKQVDNKDAIADPANSMTMWVTLPSLPDGTYTVVWHNTSDVDGHAIRSSYAFGIGVQVAVAPQTAQSKPPLLQSQGQPYLRWAVLIGAMAIVGGIAFRLLILEPVLTANTKRKHFEQARAKLLSRVSLLLWCTAALFIIASVALLMNQAGVVTDKDWYRTLGAPLKTFLIHTSYGKWWIWRMGCFGVALLALGVASRVESAAKREMADRLRSLALVASVVALLTFSLSSHGAAIAEVHGPAVMSDFIHLLSASVWGGGLLYLVLVVPVALSRLVERPRREFLAALVPRFSRLATISVAAILVSGLYNSWAQVSSVGASTQPYGLALIAKVALVVPLLVLGALNPKWISKRLAGDASAGNMLRVLVAGEAVLIVLVVLAAGWMTSLEPARTAHAREQNCGALRLDSNITNSGDLVYTLDIKPAQLGPNTLMLTVRTRAGGTRVANATDVRLTLTYLDKDLGSTPVTAQNVGGGRYVADNVLLSIAGGWQTEVFISRPGGFDFRDAVRFPIGGPGSSQAPGLKDWRHRPLARRADAPGGNGNNVDGRRRIWRRPRVPGHRLLQRRGGESERQPHRADGGLHRSRQGSVYAELHGMPRRERDRRWAASSEAGPATAEPRHPRAAASRESVVRLHP
;
A
#
# COMPACT_ATOMS: atom_id res chain seq x y z
N MET A 1 36.86 -27.21 -5.99
CA MET A 1 37.51 -26.14 -5.20
C MET A 1 37.63 -24.78 -5.93
N ARG A 2 38.73 -24.38 -6.60
CA ARG A 2 38.90 -23.00 -7.15
C ARG A 2 37.67 -22.51 -7.96
N ARG A 3 37.14 -23.36 -8.86
CA ARG A 3 35.99 -23.08 -9.75
C ARG A 3 34.63 -22.89 -9.04
N GLU A 4 34.34 -23.68 -8.00
CA GLU A 4 33.11 -23.52 -7.20
C GLU A 4 33.14 -22.21 -6.39
N ARG A 5 34.33 -21.78 -5.97
CA ARG A 5 34.52 -20.48 -5.32
C ARG A 5 34.24 -19.34 -6.31
N SER A 6 34.52 -19.50 -7.60
CA SER A 6 34.23 -18.48 -8.63
C SER A 6 32.72 -18.20 -8.77
N VAL A 7 31.90 -19.24 -9.04
CA VAL A 7 30.45 -19.05 -9.23
C VAL A 7 29.78 -18.58 -7.93
N ARG A 8 30.19 -19.09 -6.77
CA ARG A 8 29.68 -18.61 -5.47
C ARG A 8 30.10 -17.18 -5.15
N ARG A 9 31.32 -16.76 -5.53
CA ARG A 9 31.75 -15.35 -5.42
C ARG A 9 30.95 -14.47 -6.36
N LEU A 10 30.73 -14.86 -7.62
CA LEU A 10 29.92 -14.07 -8.56
C LEU A 10 28.46 -13.94 -8.10
N ALA A 11 27.84 -15.02 -7.61
CA ALA A 11 26.49 -14.96 -7.04
C ALA A 11 26.42 -14.10 -5.77
N LEU A 12 27.42 -14.19 -4.88
CA LEU A 12 27.51 -13.35 -3.68
C LEU A 12 27.77 -11.87 -4.02
N ILE A 13 28.66 -11.60 -4.98
CA ILE A 13 28.95 -10.24 -5.47
C ILE A 13 27.71 -9.65 -6.15
N ALA A 14 26.96 -10.43 -6.92
CA ALA A 14 25.71 -9.95 -7.53
C ALA A 14 24.62 -9.69 -6.48
N PHE A 15 24.49 -10.56 -5.46
CA PHE A 15 23.59 -10.33 -4.32
C PHE A 15 23.96 -9.06 -3.55
N LEU A 16 25.26 -8.87 -3.25
CA LEU A 16 25.78 -7.66 -2.60
C LEU A 16 25.68 -6.42 -3.49
N ALA A 17 25.81 -6.54 -4.81
CA ALA A 17 25.66 -5.42 -5.74
C ALA A 17 24.19 -4.99 -5.87
N VAL A 18 23.24 -5.93 -5.93
CA VAL A 18 21.80 -5.61 -5.87
C VAL A 18 21.46 -4.95 -4.53
N ALA A 19 21.99 -5.46 -3.41
CA ALA A 19 21.80 -4.82 -2.11
C ALA A 19 22.44 -3.42 -2.03
N LEU A 20 23.63 -3.22 -2.60
CA LEU A 20 24.34 -1.92 -2.59
C LEU A 20 23.67 -0.88 -3.49
N VAL A 21 23.17 -1.29 -4.67
CA VAL A 21 22.39 -0.40 -5.57
C VAL A 21 21.10 0.09 -4.91
N PHE A 22 20.51 -0.69 -3.99
CA PHE A 22 19.34 -0.28 -3.19
C PHE A 22 19.68 0.27 -1.79
N ALA A 23 20.96 0.30 -1.41
CA ALA A 23 21.44 1.07 -0.26
C ALA A 23 21.63 2.56 -0.63
N LEU A 24 21.65 2.89 -1.93
CA LEU A 24 21.49 4.25 -2.42
C LEU A 24 20.02 4.67 -2.26
N PRO A 25 19.73 5.83 -1.64
CA PRO A 25 18.36 6.27 -1.41
C PRO A 25 17.74 6.76 -2.72
N PHE A 26 17.00 5.89 -3.40
CA PHE A 26 16.00 6.33 -4.37
C PHE A 26 14.90 7.08 -3.61
N ALA A 27 14.85 8.40 -3.82
CA ALA A 27 13.86 9.28 -3.20
C ALA A 27 12.47 9.11 -3.85
N THR A 28 11.83 7.98 -3.60
CA THR A 28 10.40 7.80 -3.84
C THR A 28 9.62 8.57 -2.77
N PRO A 29 8.62 9.39 -3.15
CA PRO A 29 7.76 10.04 -2.17
C PRO A 29 6.94 9.00 -1.39
N ALA A 30 6.45 9.42 -0.22
CA ALA A 30 5.55 8.64 0.62
C ALA A 30 4.39 8.01 -0.17
N ALA A 31 3.98 6.79 0.17
CA ALA A 31 2.78 6.14 -0.35
C ALA A 31 2.18 5.17 0.68
N LEU A 32 0.86 5.08 0.76
CA LEU A 32 0.12 4.04 1.47
C LEU A 32 -0.69 3.21 0.46
N ALA A 33 -0.48 1.90 0.46
CA ALA A 33 -1.14 0.95 -0.44
C ALA A 33 -2.65 1.22 -0.63
N HIS A 34 -3.06 1.27 -1.90
CA HIS A 34 -4.30 1.83 -2.43
C HIS A 34 -4.53 3.31 -2.14
N ALA A 35 -4.72 4.07 -3.22
CA ALA A 35 -5.12 5.48 -3.24
C ALA A 35 -6.55 5.72 -2.72
N ASN A 36 -6.77 5.44 -1.43
CA ASN A 36 -7.99 5.79 -0.72
C ASN A 36 -8.11 7.32 -0.59
N LEU A 37 -9.33 7.85 -0.59
CA LEU A 37 -9.59 9.26 -0.29
C LEU A 37 -9.25 9.53 1.18
N VAL A 38 -8.42 10.54 1.43
CA VAL A 38 -8.02 10.98 2.78
C VAL A 38 -8.80 12.22 3.20
N THR A 39 -8.89 13.21 2.31
CA THR A 39 -9.67 14.44 2.51
C THR A 39 -10.23 14.95 1.18
N ALA A 40 -11.36 15.64 1.23
CA ALA A 40 -11.95 16.34 0.10
C ALA A 40 -12.38 17.76 0.49
N ASP A 41 -12.38 18.66 -0.49
CA ASP A 41 -12.89 20.02 -0.40
C ASP A 41 -13.79 20.29 -1.63
N PRO A 42 -15.13 20.45 -1.48
CA PRO A 42 -15.89 20.43 -0.23
C PRO A 42 -15.84 19.10 0.51
N THR A 43 -16.02 19.11 1.83
CA THR A 43 -16.08 17.86 2.63
C THR A 43 -17.36 17.07 2.35
N PRO A 44 -17.35 15.73 2.56
CA PRO A 44 -18.56 14.91 2.44
C PRO A 44 -19.69 15.38 3.35
N ASN A 45 -20.88 15.55 2.77
CA ASN A 45 -22.09 16.10 3.38
C ASN A 45 -21.99 17.55 3.88
N ALA A 46 -21.03 18.34 3.37
CA ALA A 46 -20.99 19.77 3.61
C ALA A 46 -22.27 20.47 3.11
N SER A 47 -22.72 21.49 3.85
CA SER A 47 -23.73 22.45 3.41
C SER A 47 -23.05 23.81 3.29
N LEU A 48 -22.96 24.33 2.08
CA LEU A 48 -22.24 25.55 1.71
C LEU A 48 -23.22 26.71 1.50
N THR A 49 -22.82 27.92 1.89
CA THR A 49 -23.62 29.14 1.66
C THR A 49 -23.41 29.76 0.26
N THR A 50 -22.44 29.26 -0.51
CA THR A 50 -22.01 29.80 -1.81
C THR A 50 -21.41 28.69 -2.66
N SER A 51 -21.52 28.78 -3.99
CA SER A 51 -20.86 27.83 -4.90
C SER A 51 -19.33 27.81 -4.69
N PRO A 52 -18.72 26.62 -4.49
CA PRO A 52 -17.27 26.49 -4.56
C PRO A 52 -16.81 26.64 -6.03
N THR A 53 -15.57 27.08 -6.23
CA THR A 53 -14.96 27.29 -7.56
C THR A 53 -14.33 26.02 -8.16
N ARG A 54 -14.14 24.99 -7.33
CA ARG A 54 -13.62 23.67 -7.72
C ARG A 54 -13.99 22.62 -6.68
N VAL A 55 -13.84 21.35 -7.04
CA VAL A 55 -13.72 20.24 -6.09
C VAL A 55 -12.28 19.73 -6.11
N THR A 56 -11.72 19.44 -4.93
CA THR A 56 -10.36 18.90 -4.73
C THR A 56 -10.43 17.63 -3.88
N LEU A 57 -9.74 16.57 -4.32
CA LEU A 57 -9.60 15.29 -3.63
C LEU A 57 -8.12 15.02 -3.36
N HIS A 58 -7.79 14.58 -2.14
CA HIS A 58 -6.44 14.15 -1.76
C HIS A 58 -6.45 12.68 -1.35
N PHE A 59 -5.54 11.90 -1.92
CA PHE A 59 -5.42 10.45 -1.77
C PHE A 59 -4.24 10.03 -0.87
N SER A 60 -4.24 8.78 -0.42
CA SER A 60 -3.20 8.21 0.45
C SER A 60 -1.92 7.76 -0.28
N GLU A 61 -1.92 7.77 -1.61
CA GLU A 61 -0.74 7.55 -2.46
C GLU A 61 -0.92 8.15 -3.85
N ALA A 62 0.13 8.07 -4.68
CA ALA A 62 0.14 8.59 -6.04
C ALA A 62 -0.86 7.87 -6.98
N ILE A 63 -1.68 8.65 -7.66
CA ILE A 63 -2.61 8.19 -8.69
C ILE A 63 -2.02 8.30 -10.09
N ALA A 64 -2.36 7.37 -10.97
CA ALA A 64 -2.03 7.41 -12.40
C ALA A 64 -2.96 8.42 -13.12
N PRO A 65 -2.44 9.55 -13.66
CA PRO A 65 -3.28 10.64 -14.15
C PRO A 65 -4.23 10.26 -15.28
N SER A 66 -3.75 9.50 -16.27
CA SER A 66 -4.53 9.09 -17.45
C SER A 66 -5.55 7.96 -17.19
N LEU A 67 -5.68 7.52 -15.94
CA LEU A 67 -6.52 6.41 -15.48
C LEU A 67 -7.35 6.80 -14.23
N SER A 68 -7.44 8.10 -13.98
CA SER A 68 -8.16 8.70 -12.85
C SER A 68 -9.03 9.85 -13.38
N GLY A 69 -10.13 10.15 -12.70
CA GLY A 69 -11.07 11.18 -13.12
C GLY A 69 -12.12 11.48 -12.05
N ILE A 70 -12.62 12.70 -12.07
CA ILE A 70 -13.63 13.24 -11.16
C ILE A 70 -14.72 13.93 -11.98
N GLN A 71 -15.96 13.82 -11.52
CA GLN A 71 -17.14 14.47 -12.10
C GLN A 71 -18.02 15.01 -10.97
N VAL A 72 -18.71 16.12 -11.21
CA VAL A 72 -19.71 16.67 -10.30
C VAL A 72 -21.06 16.65 -10.99
N LEU A 73 -21.99 15.90 -10.40
CA LEU A 73 -23.34 15.70 -10.90
C LEU A 73 -24.33 16.51 -10.06
N ASN A 74 -25.39 17.02 -10.67
CA ASN A 74 -26.52 17.59 -9.93
C ASN A 74 -27.54 16.51 -9.48
N ALA A 75 -28.59 16.92 -8.78
CA ALA A 75 -29.67 16.04 -8.32
C ALA A 75 -30.42 15.27 -9.44
N GLN A 76 -30.29 15.67 -10.71
CA GLN A 76 -30.84 14.96 -11.87
C GLN A 76 -29.80 14.05 -12.56
N GLY A 77 -28.64 13.83 -11.95
CA GLY A 77 -27.54 13.01 -12.49
C GLY A 77 -26.79 13.65 -13.66
N LYS A 78 -27.07 14.91 -13.99
CA LYS A 78 -26.39 15.64 -15.07
C LYS A 78 -25.05 16.18 -14.57
N GLN A 79 -23.99 15.97 -15.33
CA GLN A 79 -22.68 16.59 -15.08
C GLN A 79 -22.75 18.11 -15.21
N VAL A 80 -22.23 18.84 -14.22
CA VAL A 80 -22.27 20.30 -14.09
C VAL A 80 -20.89 20.96 -13.87
N ASP A 81 -19.82 20.18 -13.84
CA ASP A 81 -18.45 20.69 -13.81
C ASP A 81 -17.96 21.19 -15.18
N ASN A 82 -16.81 21.87 -15.20
CA ASN A 82 -16.20 22.44 -16.41
C ASN A 82 -15.46 21.41 -17.29
N LYS A 83 -15.48 20.12 -16.91
CA LYS A 83 -14.85 18.98 -17.63
C LYS A 83 -13.33 19.07 -17.77
N ASP A 84 -12.69 19.86 -16.92
CA ASP A 84 -11.25 20.10 -16.85
C ASP A 84 -10.56 19.27 -15.75
N ALA A 85 -11.06 18.05 -15.52
CA ALA A 85 -10.59 17.17 -14.44
C ALA A 85 -9.09 16.83 -14.59
N ILE A 86 -8.29 17.25 -13.61
CA ILE A 86 -6.83 17.17 -13.61
C ILE A 86 -6.35 16.45 -12.33
N ALA A 87 -5.57 15.39 -12.51
CA ALA A 87 -4.66 14.90 -11.47
C ALA A 87 -3.41 15.79 -11.47
N ASP A 88 -3.08 16.36 -10.31
CA ASP A 88 -2.12 17.45 -10.17
C ASP A 88 -0.67 17.01 -10.53
N PRO A 89 -0.04 17.59 -11.58
CA PRO A 89 1.33 17.24 -11.96
C PRO A 89 2.39 17.60 -10.90
N ALA A 90 2.10 18.55 -10.01
CA ALA A 90 2.98 18.93 -8.91
C ALA A 90 2.75 18.08 -7.64
N ASN A 91 1.58 17.45 -7.51
CA ASN A 91 1.23 16.57 -6.39
C ASN A 91 0.40 15.37 -6.87
N SER A 92 1.07 14.27 -7.20
CA SER A 92 0.44 13.06 -7.73
C SER A 92 -0.56 12.37 -6.79
N MET A 93 -0.71 12.82 -5.55
CA MET A 93 -1.79 12.39 -4.63
C MET A 93 -3.07 13.22 -4.75
N THR A 94 -3.13 14.22 -5.62
CA THR A 94 -4.24 15.19 -5.68
C THR A 94 -4.94 15.17 -7.03
N MET A 95 -6.27 15.31 -7.03
CA MET A 95 -7.08 15.47 -8.23
C MET A 95 -8.14 16.54 -8.00
N TRP A 96 -8.43 17.36 -9.01
CA TRP A 96 -9.44 18.42 -8.93
C TRP A 96 -10.16 18.62 -10.27
N VAL A 97 -11.29 19.32 -10.22
CA VAL A 97 -12.05 19.81 -11.38
C VAL A 97 -12.67 21.16 -11.02
N THR A 98 -12.69 22.12 -11.94
CA THR A 98 -13.30 23.43 -11.67
C THR A 98 -14.80 23.41 -11.90
N LEU A 99 -15.49 24.34 -11.23
CA LEU A 99 -16.93 24.48 -11.29
C LEU A 99 -17.31 25.85 -11.86
N PRO A 100 -18.39 25.94 -12.66
CA PRO A 100 -19.05 27.21 -12.89
C PRO A 100 -19.77 27.67 -11.60
N SER A 101 -20.37 28.86 -11.62
CA SER A 101 -21.27 29.26 -10.53
C SER A 101 -22.50 28.35 -10.50
N LEU A 102 -22.59 27.47 -9.51
CA LEU A 102 -23.71 26.56 -9.32
C LEU A 102 -24.83 27.23 -8.50
N PRO A 103 -26.12 26.99 -8.83
CA PRO A 103 -27.25 27.43 -8.00
C PRO A 103 -27.36 26.60 -6.71
N ASP A 104 -28.31 26.97 -5.86
CA ASP A 104 -28.66 26.18 -4.68
C ASP A 104 -29.21 24.80 -5.07
N GLY A 105 -28.79 23.76 -4.35
CA GLY A 105 -29.12 22.37 -4.64
C GLY A 105 -28.15 21.37 -4.02
N THR A 106 -28.44 20.07 -4.20
CA THR A 106 -27.54 18.98 -3.82
C THR A 106 -26.75 18.49 -5.03
N TYR A 107 -25.46 18.26 -4.81
CA TYR A 107 -24.48 17.86 -5.82
C TYR A 107 -23.74 16.60 -5.36
N THR A 108 -23.47 15.70 -6.30
CA THR A 108 -22.75 14.44 -6.05
C THR A 108 -21.42 14.47 -6.77
N VAL A 109 -20.33 14.41 -5.99
CA VAL A 109 -18.98 14.20 -6.50
C VAL A 109 -18.79 12.71 -6.72
N VAL A 110 -18.48 12.32 -7.95
CA VAL A 110 -18.17 10.93 -8.33
C VAL A 110 -16.73 10.90 -8.82
N TRP A 111 -15.94 9.92 -8.38
CA TRP A 111 -14.58 9.76 -8.89
C TRP A 111 -14.21 8.29 -9.14
N HIS A 112 -13.24 8.12 -10.04
CA HIS A 112 -12.44 6.91 -10.14
C HIS A 112 -10.97 7.28 -10.08
N ASN A 113 -10.14 6.44 -9.48
CA ASN A 113 -8.72 6.70 -9.41
C ASN A 113 -7.92 5.40 -9.37
N THR A 114 -6.75 5.40 -10.00
CA THR A 114 -5.89 4.19 -10.12
C THR A 114 -4.56 4.44 -9.44
N SER A 115 -4.11 3.55 -8.56
CA SER A 115 -2.75 3.59 -7.99
C SER A 115 -1.69 3.51 -9.09
N ASP A 116 -0.70 4.42 -9.08
CA ASP A 116 0.49 4.27 -9.95
C ASP A 116 1.41 3.13 -9.48
N VAL A 117 1.41 2.85 -8.16
CA VAL A 117 2.34 1.93 -7.49
C VAL A 117 1.92 0.48 -7.63
N ASP A 118 0.68 0.16 -7.25
CA ASP A 118 0.17 -1.22 -7.20
C ASP A 118 -0.86 -1.55 -8.29
N GLY A 119 -1.30 -0.53 -9.05
CA GLY A 119 -2.20 -0.67 -10.21
C GLY A 119 -3.68 -0.90 -9.87
N HIS A 120 -4.10 -0.81 -8.61
CA HIS A 120 -5.49 -1.02 -8.22
C HIS A 120 -6.35 0.23 -8.46
N ALA A 121 -7.53 0.06 -9.10
CA ALA A 121 -8.54 1.11 -9.25
C ALA A 121 -9.58 1.17 -8.11
N ILE A 122 -9.94 2.38 -7.68
CA ILE A 122 -11.05 2.66 -6.77
C ILE A 122 -12.12 3.46 -7.54
N ARG A 123 -13.39 3.26 -7.20
CA ARG A 123 -14.55 4.04 -7.65
C ARG A 123 -15.43 4.36 -6.45
N SER A 124 -15.83 5.62 -6.26
CA SER A 124 -16.66 6.03 -5.12
C SER A 124 -17.32 7.39 -5.37
N SER A 125 -18.14 7.85 -4.41
CA SER A 125 -18.83 9.14 -4.46
C SER A 125 -19.15 9.70 -3.07
N TYR A 126 -19.43 11.01 -3.00
CA TYR A 126 -20.06 11.68 -1.86
C TYR A 126 -20.95 12.83 -2.34
N ALA A 127 -21.83 13.35 -1.48
CA ALA A 127 -22.67 14.51 -1.78
C ALA A 127 -22.27 15.76 -0.97
N PHE A 128 -22.55 16.95 -1.52
CA PHE A 128 -22.52 18.23 -0.81
C PHE A 128 -23.71 19.11 -1.25
N GLY A 129 -24.06 20.12 -0.46
CA GLY A 129 -25.17 21.04 -0.74
C GLY A 129 -24.68 22.48 -0.88
N ILE A 130 -25.37 23.26 -1.72
CA ILE A 130 -25.26 24.72 -1.81
C ILE A 130 -26.65 25.28 -1.45
N GLY A 131 -26.73 26.22 -0.50
CA GLY A 131 -27.99 26.79 0.02
C GLY A 131 -28.90 25.82 0.79
N VAL A 132 -28.65 24.50 0.67
CA VAL A 132 -29.46 23.43 1.25
C VAL A 132 -28.63 22.55 2.19
N GLN A 133 -29.29 22.00 3.21
CA GLN A 133 -28.75 20.88 3.99
C GLN A 133 -28.82 19.62 3.12
N VAL A 134 -27.73 18.87 3.02
CA VAL A 134 -27.77 17.52 2.45
C VAL A 134 -28.55 16.64 3.41
N ALA A 135 -29.72 16.16 2.98
CA ALA A 135 -30.49 15.22 3.78
C ALA A 135 -29.65 13.96 4.02
N VAL A 136 -29.31 13.69 5.29
CA VAL A 136 -28.54 12.49 5.66
C VAL A 136 -29.46 11.27 5.52
N ALA A 137 -29.52 10.74 4.31
CA ALA A 137 -29.98 9.38 4.10
C ALA A 137 -29.16 8.45 5.01
N PRO A 138 -29.79 7.54 5.79
CA PRO A 138 -29.07 6.64 6.67
C PRO A 138 -28.12 5.81 5.81
N GLN A 139 -26.81 6.01 5.99
CA GLN A 139 -25.80 5.76 4.95
C GLN A 139 -26.02 4.44 4.20
N THR A 140 -26.68 4.51 3.05
CA THR A 140 -26.68 3.44 2.04
C THR A 140 -25.23 3.36 1.57
N ALA A 141 -24.52 2.38 2.12
CA ALA A 141 -23.12 2.56 2.53
C ALA A 141 -22.24 3.26 1.49
N GLN A 142 -21.28 4.08 1.97
CA GLN A 142 -20.04 4.30 1.21
C GLN A 142 -19.61 2.93 0.69
N SER A 143 -19.67 2.75 -0.63
CA SER A 143 -19.70 1.42 -1.22
C SER A 143 -18.39 0.72 -0.88
N LYS A 144 -18.42 -0.19 0.12
CA LYS A 144 -17.21 -0.84 0.63
C LYS A 144 -16.49 -1.43 -0.58
N PRO A 145 -15.26 -0.97 -0.89
CA PRO A 145 -14.62 -1.31 -2.15
C PRO A 145 -14.58 -2.84 -2.28
N PRO A 146 -14.87 -3.38 -3.49
CA PRO A 146 -15.15 -4.79 -3.65
C PRO A 146 -13.96 -5.61 -3.14
N LEU A 147 -14.26 -6.61 -2.30
CA LEU A 147 -13.28 -7.41 -1.56
C LEU A 147 -12.13 -7.92 -2.46
N LEU A 148 -12.45 -8.21 -3.72
CA LEU A 148 -11.51 -8.47 -4.80
C LEU A 148 -11.89 -7.57 -5.99
N GLN A 149 -10.89 -7.01 -6.68
CA GLN A 149 -11.14 -6.24 -7.91
C GLN A 149 -11.63 -7.09 -9.08
N SER A 150 -11.28 -8.38 -9.07
CA SER A 150 -11.77 -9.38 -10.01
C SER A 150 -11.64 -10.74 -9.35
N GLN A 151 -12.67 -11.58 -9.51
CA GLN A 151 -12.67 -12.96 -9.01
C GLN A 151 -11.53 -13.80 -9.62
N GLY A 152 -11.03 -13.44 -10.82
CA GLY A 152 -9.89 -14.09 -11.46
C GLY A 152 -8.51 -13.67 -10.90
N GLN A 153 -8.41 -12.49 -10.28
CA GLN A 153 -7.13 -11.89 -9.89
C GLN A 153 -6.31 -12.75 -8.91
N PRO A 154 -6.89 -13.38 -7.85
CA PRO A 154 -6.13 -14.26 -6.94
C PRO A 154 -5.48 -15.45 -7.63
N TYR A 155 -6.21 -16.12 -8.52
CA TYR A 155 -5.75 -17.31 -9.23
C TYR A 155 -4.65 -16.97 -10.25
N LEU A 156 -4.78 -15.81 -10.91
CA LEU A 156 -3.75 -15.29 -11.81
C LEU A 156 -2.49 -14.87 -11.04
N ARG A 157 -2.62 -14.16 -9.90
CA ARG A 157 -1.48 -13.87 -9.00
C ARG A 157 -0.80 -15.15 -8.52
N TRP A 158 -1.57 -16.15 -8.09
CA TRP A 158 -1.06 -17.47 -7.67
C TRP A 158 -0.25 -18.17 -8.77
N ALA A 159 -0.79 -18.25 -9.99
CA ALA A 159 -0.11 -18.88 -11.13
C ALA A 159 1.18 -18.15 -11.52
N VAL A 160 1.17 -16.80 -11.49
CA VAL A 160 2.36 -15.97 -11.72
C VAL A 160 3.42 -16.19 -10.63
N LEU A 161 3.03 -16.26 -9.36
CA LEU A 161 3.93 -16.49 -8.23
C LEU A 161 4.56 -17.90 -8.30
N ILE A 162 3.77 -18.95 -8.52
CA ILE A 162 4.29 -20.31 -8.72
C ILE A 162 5.23 -20.38 -9.93
N GLY A 163 4.88 -19.73 -11.04
CA GLY A 163 5.74 -19.64 -12.22
C GLY A 163 7.10 -18.99 -11.92
N ALA A 164 7.10 -17.82 -11.28
CA ALA A 164 8.33 -17.12 -10.89
C ALA A 164 9.17 -17.94 -9.89
N MET A 165 8.54 -18.52 -8.87
CA MET A 165 9.19 -19.39 -7.89
C MET A 165 9.80 -20.63 -8.55
N ALA A 166 9.12 -21.26 -9.51
CA ALA A 166 9.62 -22.42 -10.22
C ALA A 166 10.80 -22.08 -11.15
N ILE A 167 10.77 -20.93 -11.85
CA ILE A 167 11.89 -20.49 -12.67
C ILE A 167 13.13 -20.24 -11.80
N VAL A 168 13.02 -19.36 -10.79
CA VAL A 168 14.16 -18.98 -9.95
C VAL A 168 14.65 -20.16 -9.11
N GLY A 169 13.73 -20.92 -8.51
CA GLY A 169 14.03 -22.13 -7.76
C GLY A 169 14.64 -23.24 -8.61
N GLY A 170 14.20 -23.40 -9.87
CA GLY A 170 14.78 -24.34 -10.83
C GLY A 170 16.20 -23.98 -11.24
N ILE A 171 16.48 -22.68 -11.46
CA ILE A 171 17.83 -22.17 -11.74
C ILE A 171 18.73 -22.35 -10.51
N ALA A 172 18.26 -21.95 -9.32
CA ALA A 172 18.99 -22.14 -8.06
C ALA A 172 19.25 -23.63 -7.77
N PHE A 173 18.27 -24.50 -7.96
CA PHE A 173 18.40 -25.96 -7.82
C PHE A 173 19.43 -26.52 -8.80
N ARG A 174 19.40 -26.11 -10.07
CA ARG A 174 20.40 -26.52 -11.08
C ARG A 174 21.81 -26.13 -10.65
N LEU A 175 22.04 -24.87 -10.32
CA LEU A 175 23.39 -24.30 -10.16
C LEU A 175 23.99 -24.48 -8.76
N LEU A 176 23.17 -24.44 -7.70
CA LEU A 176 23.65 -24.48 -6.31
C LEU A 176 23.64 -25.89 -5.71
N ILE A 177 22.80 -26.79 -6.25
CA ILE A 177 22.60 -28.15 -5.73
C ILE A 177 23.04 -29.19 -6.76
N LEU A 178 22.36 -29.28 -7.91
CA LEU A 178 22.47 -30.39 -8.85
C LEU A 178 23.82 -30.44 -9.59
N GLU A 179 24.24 -29.35 -10.25
CA GLU A 179 25.53 -29.31 -10.96
C GLU A 179 26.72 -29.54 -10.02
N PRO A 180 26.77 -28.99 -8.79
CA PRO A 180 27.78 -29.36 -7.80
C PRO A 180 27.73 -30.82 -7.34
N VAL A 181 26.57 -31.49 -7.32
CA VAL A 181 26.44 -32.90 -6.92
C VAL A 181 26.96 -33.82 -8.02
N LEU A 182 26.60 -33.54 -9.28
CA LEU A 182 27.09 -34.24 -10.46
C LEU A 182 28.61 -34.03 -10.60
N THR A 183 29.09 -32.79 -10.52
CA THR A 183 30.53 -32.44 -10.66
C THR A 183 31.40 -33.08 -9.58
N ALA A 184 30.88 -33.28 -8.36
CA ALA A 184 31.62 -33.95 -7.29
C ALA A 184 31.70 -35.49 -7.44
N ASN A 185 30.85 -36.09 -8.29
CA ASN A 185 30.70 -37.55 -8.39
C ASN A 185 30.89 -38.10 -9.81
N THR A 186 31.49 -37.34 -10.73
CA THR A 186 31.69 -37.74 -12.15
C THR A 186 32.40 -39.10 -12.33
N LYS A 187 33.25 -39.50 -11.37
CA LYS A 187 33.91 -40.82 -11.36
C LYS A 187 32.95 -42.01 -11.13
N ARG A 188 31.73 -41.78 -10.63
CA ARG A 188 30.72 -42.84 -10.39
C ARG A 188 29.85 -43.01 -11.63
N LYS A 189 29.95 -44.18 -12.31
CA LYS A 189 29.19 -44.48 -13.54
C LYS A 189 27.69 -44.12 -13.46
N HIS A 190 27.03 -44.41 -12.33
CA HIS A 190 25.60 -44.15 -12.14
C HIS A 190 25.23 -42.65 -12.02
N PHE A 191 26.16 -41.77 -11.62
CA PHE A 191 25.92 -40.31 -11.63
C PHE A 191 25.96 -39.76 -13.06
N GLU A 192 26.90 -40.20 -13.89
CA GLU A 192 26.95 -39.80 -15.32
C GLU A 192 25.78 -40.40 -16.12
N GLN A 193 25.37 -41.64 -15.84
CA GLN A 193 24.13 -42.22 -16.41
C GLN A 193 22.87 -41.41 -16.06
N ALA A 194 22.77 -40.89 -14.83
CA ALA A 194 21.65 -40.06 -14.40
C ALA A 194 21.71 -38.63 -14.96
N ARG A 195 22.92 -38.08 -15.18
CA ARG A 195 23.21 -36.68 -15.51
C ARG A 195 22.38 -36.13 -16.67
N ALA A 196 22.43 -36.79 -17.82
CA ALA A 196 21.75 -36.30 -19.03
C ALA A 196 20.22 -36.25 -18.82
N LYS A 197 19.65 -37.30 -18.21
CA LYS A 197 18.21 -37.38 -17.90
C LYS A 197 17.78 -36.36 -16.85
N LEU A 198 18.61 -36.11 -15.83
CA LEU A 198 18.39 -35.06 -14.82
C LEU A 198 18.37 -33.67 -15.47
N LEU A 199 19.44 -33.29 -16.18
CA LEU A 199 19.55 -31.97 -16.80
C LEU A 199 18.47 -31.73 -17.87
N SER A 200 18.13 -32.75 -18.65
CA SER A 200 17.00 -32.73 -19.60
C SER A 200 15.66 -32.47 -18.88
N ARG A 201 15.38 -33.18 -17.78
CA ARG A 201 14.11 -33.02 -17.05
C ARG A 201 14.03 -31.72 -16.25
N VAL A 202 15.16 -31.20 -15.74
CA VAL A 202 15.24 -29.83 -15.20
C VAL A 202 14.92 -28.80 -16.29
N SER A 203 15.53 -28.93 -17.48
CA SER A 203 15.29 -28.03 -18.60
C SER A 203 13.82 -28.07 -19.05
N LEU A 204 13.25 -29.26 -19.21
CA LEU A 204 11.84 -29.45 -19.59
C LEU A 204 10.90 -28.76 -18.59
N LEU A 205 11.05 -29.03 -17.29
CA LEU A 205 10.19 -28.40 -16.28
C LEU A 205 10.37 -26.87 -16.27
N LEU A 206 11.60 -26.38 -16.43
CA LEU A 206 11.88 -24.94 -16.54
C LEU A 206 11.12 -24.30 -17.71
N TRP A 207 11.20 -24.86 -18.91
CA TRP A 207 10.49 -24.32 -20.08
C TRP A 207 8.96 -24.43 -19.96
N CYS A 208 8.43 -25.52 -19.39
CA CYS A 208 7.00 -25.63 -19.11
C CYS A 208 6.52 -24.56 -18.10
N THR A 209 7.27 -24.35 -17.01
CA THR A 209 6.93 -23.32 -16.01
C THR A 209 7.13 -21.90 -16.54
N ALA A 210 8.08 -21.69 -17.46
CA ALA A 210 8.28 -20.42 -18.15
C ALA A 210 7.12 -20.09 -19.10
N ALA A 211 6.63 -21.06 -19.87
CA ALA A 211 5.45 -20.88 -20.72
C ALA A 211 4.20 -20.54 -19.87
N LEU A 212 3.96 -21.31 -18.80
CA LEU A 212 2.87 -21.04 -17.86
C LEU A 212 2.99 -19.65 -17.21
N PHE A 213 4.20 -19.27 -16.77
CA PHE A 213 4.49 -17.96 -16.19
C PHE A 213 4.17 -16.81 -17.15
N ILE A 214 4.58 -16.91 -18.42
CA ILE A 214 4.32 -15.88 -19.43
C ILE A 214 2.82 -15.76 -19.70
N ILE A 215 2.12 -16.89 -19.90
CA ILE A 215 0.66 -16.91 -20.13
C ILE A 215 -0.08 -16.29 -18.93
N ALA A 216 0.24 -16.71 -17.71
CA ALA A 216 -0.36 -16.17 -16.48
C ALA A 216 -0.03 -14.67 -16.28
N SER A 217 1.19 -14.23 -16.62
CA SER A 217 1.61 -12.84 -16.47
C SER A 217 0.95 -11.90 -17.48
N VAL A 218 0.70 -12.37 -18.71
CA VAL A 218 -0.10 -11.65 -19.71
C VAL A 218 -1.57 -11.63 -19.29
N ALA A 219 -2.13 -12.76 -18.85
CA ALA A 219 -3.52 -12.82 -18.37
C ALA A 219 -3.76 -11.91 -17.14
N LEU A 220 -2.81 -11.84 -16.19
CA LEU A 220 -2.86 -10.91 -15.07
C LEU A 220 -2.79 -9.44 -15.52
N LEU A 221 -1.95 -9.12 -16.52
CA LEU A 221 -1.88 -7.79 -17.12
C LEU A 221 -3.20 -7.42 -17.82
N MET A 222 -3.80 -8.34 -18.57
CA MET A 222 -5.11 -8.15 -19.23
C MET A 222 -6.21 -7.91 -18.20
N ASN A 223 -6.27 -8.73 -17.14
CA ASN A 223 -7.23 -8.57 -16.06
C ASN A 223 -7.08 -7.19 -15.39
N GLN A 224 -5.86 -6.79 -15.04
CA GLN A 224 -5.64 -5.51 -14.34
C GLN A 224 -5.98 -4.31 -15.23
N ALA A 225 -5.55 -4.31 -16.50
CA ALA A 225 -5.88 -3.24 -17.44
C ALA A 225 -7.39 -3.17 -17.77
N GLY A 226 -8.09 -4.31 -17.83
CA GLY A 226 -9.54 -4.36 -18.05
C GLY A 226 -10.34 -3.80 -16.87
N VAL A 227 -10.01 -4.23 -15.64
CA VAL A 227 -10.55 -3.65 -14.38
C VAL A 227 -10.35 -2.14 -14.31
N VAL A 228 -9.13 -1.69 -14.58
CA VAL A 228 -8.74 -0.27 -14.48
C VAL A 228 -9.43 0.60 -15.53
N THR A 229 -9.58 0.09 -16.76
CA THR A 229 -10.17 0.85 -17.88
C THR A 229 -11.66 0.58 -18.11
N ASP A 230 -12.29 -0.17 -17.20
CA ASP A 230 -13.71 -0.57 -17.21
C ASP A 230 -14.15 -1.26 -18.51
N LYS A 231 -13.37 -2.26 -18.92
CA LYS A 231 -13.46 -2.89 -20.24
C LYS A 231 -13.32 -4.40 -20.16
N ASP A 232 -14.13 -5.07 -20.98
CA ASP A 232 -13.91 -6.47 -21.34
C ASP A 232 -12.48 -6.69 -21.83
N TRP A 233 -11.96 -7.91 -21.62
CA TRP A 233 -10.61 -8.30 -22.03
C TRP A 233 -10.31 -8.02 -23.52
N TYR A 234 -11.29 -8.21 -24.41
CA TYR A 234 -11.12 -7.95 -25.85
C TYR A 234 -11.11 -6.45 -26.18
N ARG A 235 -11.84 -5.61 -25.44
CA ARG A 235 -11.83 -4.13 -25.56
C ARG A 235 -10.62 -3.49 -24.87
N THR A 236 -9.90 -4.24 -24.04
CA THR A 236 -8.68 -3.80 -23.35
C THR A 236 -7.47 -3.75 -24.28
N LEU A 237 -7.49 -4.52 -25.37
CA LEU A 237 -6.44 -4.56 -26.38
C LEU A 237 -6.26 -3.20 -27.10
N GLY A 238 -5.04 -2.94 -27.56
CA GLY A 238 -4.69 -1.68 -28.22
C GLY A 238 -4.45 -0.54 -27.22
N ALA A 239 -5.19 0.57 -27.37
CA ALA A 239 -4.94 1.79 -26.62
C ALA A 239 -5.07 1.64 -25.08
N PRO A 240 -6.08 0.97 -24.49
CA PRO A 240 -6.23 0.90 -23.04
C PRO A 240 -5.06 0.15 -22.37
N LEU A 241 -4.67 -0.99 -22.93
CA LEU A 241 -3.45 -1.71 -22.56
C LEU A 241 -2.19 -0.84 -22.70
N LYS A 242 -2.03 -0.12 -23.83
CA LYS A 242 -0.86 0.75 -24.05
C LYS A 242 -0.78 1.83 -22.97
N THR A 243 -1.89 2.47 -22.62
CA THR A 243 -1.95 3.45 -21.53
C THR A 243 -1.55 2.82 -20.21
N PHE A 244 -2.16 1.71 -19.81
CA PHE A 244 -1.84 1.03 -18.55
C PHE A 244 -0.37 0.58 -18.48
N LEU A 245 0.16 0.01 -19.55
CA LEU A 245 1.50 -0.58 -19.59
C LEU A 245 2.62 0.47 -19.58
N ILE A 246 2.41 1.65 -20.17
CA ILE A 246 3.44 2.70 -20.31
C ILE A 246 3.28 3.80 -19.24
N HIS A 247 2.05 4.19 -18.92
CA HIS A 247 1.78 5.36 -18.06
C HIS A 247 1.56 4.99 -16.58
N THR A 248 1.55 3.71 -16.20
CA THR A 248 1.64 3.29 -14.78
C THR A 248 3.01 2.75 -14.42
N SER A 249 3.46 2.94 -13.18
CA SER A 249 4.71 2.36 -12.70
C SER A 249 4.58 0.84 -12.48
N TYR A 250 3.40 0.32 -12.15
CA TYR A 250 3.10 -1.12 -12.25
C TYR A 250 3.41 -1.70 -13.65
N GLY A 251 2.97 -1.02 -14.72
CA GLY A 251 3.23 -1.41 -16.11
C GLY A 251 4.72 -1.40 -16.47
N LYS A 252 5.44 -0.35 -16.06
CA LYS A 252 6.91 -0.24 -16.21
C LYS A 252 7.62 -1.41 -15.51
N TRP A 253 7.23 -1.77 -14.28
CA TRP A 253 7.80 -2.91 -13.57
C TRP A 253 7.45 -4.25 -14.22
N TRP A 254 6.27 -4.40 -14.82
CA TRP A 254 5.93 -5.60 -15.61
C TRP A 254 6.84 -5.75 -16.85
N ILE A 255 7.16 -4.66 -17.56
CA ILE A 255 8.12 -4.69 -18.69
C ILE A 255 9.49 -5.18 -18.20
N TRP A 256 10.03 -4.58 -17.13
CA TRP A 256 11.31 -4.99 -16.55
C TRP A 256 11.30 -6.46 -16.10
N ARG A 257 10.20 -6.93 -15.49
CA ARG A 257 10.01 -8.33 -15.08
C ARG A 257 10.14 -9.30 -16.25
N MET A 258 9.41 -9.03 -17.35
CA MET A 258 9.46 -9.87 -18.55
C MET A 258 10.83 -9.80 -19.24
N GLY A 259 11.46 -8.62 -19.29
CA GLY A 259 12.81 -8.45 -19.82
C GLY A 259 13.85 -9.26 -19.04
N CYS A 260 13.85 -9.16 -17.70
CA CYS A 260 14.79 -9.90 -16.85
C CYS A 260 14.58 -11.42 -16.91
N PHE A 261 13.34 -11.93 -16.92
CA PHE A 261 13.09 -13.35 -17.14
C PHE A 261 13.44 -13.80 -18.57
N GLY A 262 13.19 -12.98 -19.58
CA GLY A 262 13.59 -13.23 -20.97
C GLY A 262 15.11 -13.38 -21.11
N VAL A 263 15.88 -12.47 -20.52
CA VAL A 263 17.36 -12.56 -20.44
C VAL A 263 17.80 -13.83 -19.72
N ALA A 264 17.15 -14.21 -18.61
CA ALA A 264 17.51 -15.42 -17.87
C ALA A 264 17.28 -16.70 -18.69
N LEU A 265 16.13 -16.82 -19.34
CA LEU A 265 15.76 -17.96 -20.16
C LEU A 265 16.61 -18.04 -21.44
N LEU A 266 16.87 -16.91 -22.09
CA LEU A 266 17.77 -16.82 -23.25
C LEU A 266 19.20 -17.24 -22.88
N ALA A 267 19.75 -16.70 -21.79
CA ALA A 267 21.10 -17.05 -21.33
C ALA A 267 21.24 -18.54 -21.01
N LEU A 268 20.21 -19.19 -20.44
CA LEU A 268 20.19 -20.64 -20.22
C LEU A 268 20.08 -21.44 -21.52
N GLY A 269 19.23 -21.01 -22.45
CA GLY A 269 19.09 -21.64 -23.76
C GLY A 269 20.35 -21.55 -24.62
N VAL A 270 21.08 -20.43 -24.56
CA VAL A 270 22.41 -20.30 -25.18
C VAL A 270 23.43 -21.14 -24.43
N ALA A 271 23.47 -21.09 -23.09
CA ALA A 271 24.40 -21.90 -22.29
C ALA A 271 24.27 -23.40 -22.61
N SER A 272 23.04 -23.94 -22.76
CA SER A 272 22.81 -25.35 -23.12
C SER A 272 23.28 -25.74 -24.51
N ARG A 273 23.39 -24.80 -25.45
CA ARG A 273 23.96 -25.03 -26.80
C ARG A 273 25.48 -24.87 -26.85
N VAL A 274 26.08 -24.33 -25.78
CA VAL A 274 27.48 -23.90 -25.72
C VAL A 274 28.27 -24.71 -24.66
N GLU A 275 27.75 -25.86 -24.22
CA GLU A 275 28.39 -26.72 -23.20
C GLU A 275 29.65 -27.49 -23.67
N SER A 276 30.18 -27.21 -24.87
CA SER A 276 31.42 -27.83 -25.36
C SER A 276 32.65 -27.43 -24.53
N ALA A 277 33.66 -28.29 -24.48
CA ALA A 277 34.84 -28.10 -23.62
C ALA A 277 35.53 -26.74 -23.84
N ALA A 278 35.71 -26.33 -25.09
CA ALA A 278 36.35 -25.07 -25.48
C ALA A 278 35.53 -23.82 -25.12
N LYS A 279 34.19 -23.90 -25.09
CA LYS A 279 33.30 -22.76 -24.79
C LYS A 279 32.69 -22.80 -23.38
N ARG A 280 33.12 -23.75 -22.54
CA ARG A 280 32.52 -24.01 -21.22
C ARG A 280 32.57 -22.82 -20.26
N GLU A 281 33.57 -21.95 -20.35
CA GLU A 281 33.58 -20.73 -19.53
C GLU A 281 32.44 -19.77 -19.90
N MET A 282 32.14 -19.60 -21.20
CA MET A 282 31.01 -18.80 -21.66
C MET A 282 29.69 -19.39 -21.13
N ALA A 283 29.53 -20.72 -21.15
CA ALA A 283 28.36 -21.38 -20.57
C ALA A 283 28.26 -21.17 -19.04
N ASP A 284 29.37 -21.21 -18.30
CA ASP A 284 29.40 -20.92 -16.85
C ASP A 284 29.06 -19.44 -16.55
N ARG A 285 29.54 -18.49 -17.38
CA ARG A 285 29.19 -17.06 -17.31
C ARG A 285 27.69 -16.83 -17.62
N LEU A 286 27.16 -17.43 -18.67
CA LEU A 286 25.74 -17.33 -19.06
C LEU A 286 24.78 -17.92 -18.01
N ARG A 287 25.12 -19.06 -17.41
CA ARG A 287 24.37 -19.61 -16.25
C ARG A 287 24.37 -18.64 -15.07
N SER A 288 25.49 -17.95 -14.82
CA SER A 288 25.59 -16.95 -13.76
C SER A 288 24.73 -15.71 -14.06
N LEU A 289 24.78 -15.19 -15.29
CA LEU A 289 23.89 -14.11 -15.76
C LEU A 289 22.42 -14.48 -15.59
N ALA A 290 22.03 -15.72 -15.92
CA ALA A 290 20.65 -16.17 -15.78
C ALA A 290 20.16 -16.19 -14.32
N LEU A 291 21.00 -16.63 -13.38
CA LEU A 291 20.68 -16.56 -11.96
C LEU A 291 20.45 -15.09 -11.53
N VAL A 292 21.38 -14.20 -11.86
CA VAL A 292 21.28 -12.77 -11.50
C VAL A 292 20.04 -12.12 -12.10
N ALA A 293 19.80 -12.30 -13.40
CA ALA A 293 18.63 -11.76 -14.08
C ALA A 293 17.31 -12.30 -13.49
N SER A 294 17.25 -13.58 -13.12
CA SER A 294 16.08 -14.16 -12.46
C SER A 294 15.84 -13.62 -11.04
N VAL A 295 16.90 -13.27 -10.31
CA VAL A 295 16.81 -12.64 -8.97
C VAL A 295 16.37 -11.18 -9.10
N VAL A 296 16.91 -10.42 -10.06
CA VAL A 296 16.45 -9.05 -10.36
C VAL A 296 14.98 -9.06 -10.81
N ALA A 297 14.54 -10.08 -11.55
CA ALA A 297 13.13 -10.23 -11.92
C ALA A 297 12.21 -10.37 -10.70
N LEU A 298 12.63 -11.03 -9.60
CA LEU A 298 11.85 -11.07 -8.37
C LEU A 298 11.74 -9.71 -7.68
N LEU A 299 12.80 -8.89 -7.70
CA LEU A 299 12.76 -7.55 -7.10
C LEU A 299 11.69 -6.66 -7.75
N THR A 300 11.41 -6.85 -9.04
CA THR A 300 10.30 -6.13 -9.73
C THR A 300 8.91 -6.44 -9.17
N PHE A 301 8.70 -7.57 -8.47
CA PHE A 301 7.45 -7.83 -7.76
C PHE A 301 7.36 -6.95 -6.51
N SER A 302 8.41 -6.95 -5.69
CA SER A 302 8.44 -6.18 -4.44
C SER A 302 8.36 -4.67 -4.68
N LEU A 303 8.92 -4.17 -5.78
CA LEU A 303 8.79 -2.79 -6.27
C LEU A 303 7.40 -2.41 -6.80
N SER A 304 6.48 -3.38 -6.96
CA SER A 304 5.06 -3.19 -7.29
C SER A 304 4.14 -3.94 -6.32
N SER A 305 4.59 -4.06 -5.07
CA SER A 305 3.86 -4.72 -3.97
C SER A 305 3.32 -3.70 -2.97
N HIS A 306 2.44 -4.15 -2.07
CA HIS A 306 2.05 -3.37 -0.89
C HIS A 306 3.24 -2.98 0.01
N GLY A 307 4.42 -3.60 -0.16
CA GLY A 307 5.67 -3.21 0.51
C GLY A 307 6.33 -1.97 -0.11
N ALA A 308 6.15 -1.72 -1.41
CA ALA A 308 6.56 -0.46 -2.05
C ALA A 308 5.66 0.70 -1.60
N ALA A 309 4.36 0.44 -1.43
CA ALA A 309 3.41 1.42 -0.90
C ALA A 309 3.41 1.47 0.65
N ILE A 310 4.60 1.64 1.25
CA ILE A 310 4.78 2.01 2.65
C ILE A 310 5.75 3.18 2.77
N ALA A 311 5.21 4.39 2.93
CA ALA A 311 5.95 5.65 3.04
C ALA A 311 7.14 5.60 4.01
N GLU A 312 6.85 5.34 5.29
CA GLU A 312 7.76 5.52 6.42
C GLU A 312 8.96 4.56 6.41
N VAL A 313 8.81 3.42 5.74
CA VAL A 313 9.78 2.30 5.76
C VAL A 313 9.94 1.66 4.38
N HIS A 314 9.81 2.44 3.28
CA HIS A 314 9.79 1.96 1.89
C HIS A 314 10.93 0.97 1.57
N GLY A 315 12.19 1.41 1.75
CA GLY A 315 13.36 0.56 1.49
C GLY A 315 13.35 -0.76 2.28
N PRO A 316 13.28 -0.72 3.62
CA PRO A 316 13.15 -1.92 4.45
C PRO A 316 11.97 -2.83 4.09
N ALA A 317 10.81 -2.27 3.70
CA ALA A 317 9.63 -3.05 3.32
C ALA A 317 9.78 -3.74 1.96
N VAL A 318 10.27 -3.04 0.93
CA VAL A 318 10.60 -3.63 -0.38
C VAL A 318 11.68 -4.70 -0.22
N MET A 319 12.72 -4.45 0.58
CA MET A 319 13.78 -5.43 0.84
C MET A 319 13.28 -6.65 1.61
N SER A 320 12.40 -6.48 2.60
CA SER A 320 11.81 -7.60 3.35
C SER A 320 10.90 -8.46 2.48
N ASP A 321 10.02 -7.86 1.67
CA ASP A 321 9.21 -8.59 0.68
C ASP A 321 10.08 -9.32 -0.35
N PHE A 322 11.13 -8.69 -0.87
CA PHE A 322 12.08 -9.30 -1.79
C PHE A 322 12.81 -10.50 -1.16
N ILE A 323 13.28 -10.36 0.09
CA ILE A 323 13.92 -11.46 0.85
C ILE A 323 12.93 -12.61 1.08
N HIS A 324 11.67 -12.32 1.39
CA HIS A 324 10.60 -13.30 1.55
C HIS A 324 10.37 -14.09 0.24
N LEU A 325 10.18 -13.38 -0.87
CA LEU A 325 9.89 -13.95 -2.19
C LEU A 325 11.08 -14.72 -2.76
N LEU A 326 12.31 -14.20 -2.65
CA LEU A 326 13.52 -14.88 -3.06
C LEU A 326 13.73 -16.17 -2.26
N SER A 327 13.56 -16.11 -0.94
CA SER A 327 13.73 -17.28 -0.07
C SER A 327 12.66 -18.34 -0.31
N ALA A 328 11.40 -17.94 -0.50
CA ALA A 328 10.32 -18.83 -0.90
C ALA A 328 10.59 -19.48 -2.26
N SER A 329 11.12 -18.72 -3.23
CA SER A 329 11.49 -19.23 -4.55
C SER A 329 12.61 -20.27 -4.48
N VAL A 330 13.67 -20.02 -3.72
CA VAL A 330 14.80 -20.96 -3.57
C VAL A 330 14.37 -22.24 -2.86
N TRP A 331 13.56 -22.16 -1.81
CA TRP A 331 13.09 -23.33 -1.06
C TRP A 331 11.95 -24.07 -1.76
N GLY A 332 10.80 -23.43 -1.96
CA GLY A 332 9.60 -24.06 -2.53
C GLY A 332 9.76 -24.40 -4.00
N GLY A 333 10.36 -23.51 -4.78
CA GLY A 333 10.76 -23.80 -6.16
C GLY A 333 11.83 -24.89 -6.23
N GLY A 334 12.79 -24.92 -5.30
CA GLY A 334 13.75 -26.03 -5.20
C GLY A 334 13.08 -27.38 -4.85
N LEU A 335 12.07 -27.37 -3.97
CA LEU A 335 11.29 -28.54 -3.58
C LEU A 335 10.50 -29.11 -4.76
N LEU A 336 9.92 -28.25 -5.60
CA LEU A 336 9.20 -28.65 -6.82
C LEU A 336 10.06 -29.54 -7.73
N TYR A 337 11.34 -29.20 -7.92
CA TYR A 337 12.28 -30.00 -8.70
C TYR A 337 12.72 -31.26 -7.96
N LEU A 338 12.85 -31.22 -6.62
CA LEU A 338 13.12 -32.40 -5.81
C LEU A 338 11.97 -33.43 -5.87
N VAL A 339 10.71 -32.98 -5.99
CA VAL A 339 9.53 -33.84 -6.10
C VAL A 339 9.28 -34.32 -7.54
N LEU A 340 9.28 -33.41 -8.53
CA LEU A 340 8.85 -33.74 -9.89
C LEU A 340 9.98 -34.28 -10.79
N VAL A 341 11.22 -33.79 -10.62
CA VAL A 341 12.34 -34.17 -11.50
C VAL A 341 13.12 -35.36 -10.95
N VAL A 342 13.49 -35.35 -9.66
CA VAL A 342 14.43 -36.33 -9.12
C VAL A 342 13.89 -37.77 -9.14
N PRO A 343 12.66 -38.09 -8.68
CA PRO A 343 12.13 -39.46 -8.72
C PRO A 343 11.96 -39.97 -10.16
N VAL A 344 11.46 -39.13 -11.06
CA VAL A 344 11.25 -39.46 -12.48
C VAL A 344 12.59 -39.65 -13.20
N ALA A 345 13.62 -38.90 -12.84
CA ALA A 345 14.97 -39.07 -13.39
C ALA A 345 15.65 -40.34 -12.86
N LEU A 346 15.66 -40.56 -11.54
CA LEU A 346 16.34 -41.71 -10.92
C LEU A 346 15.55 -43.03 -10.98
N SER A 347 14.35 -43.05 -11.59
CA SER A 347 13.47 -44.23 -11.68
C SER A 347 14.11 -45.48 -12.30
N ARG A 348 15.06 -45.31 -13.22
CA ARG A 348 15.81 -46.40 -13.86
C ARG A 348 17.06 -46.86 -13.08
N LEU A 349 17.41 -46.20 -11.98
CA LEU A 349 18.52 -46.64 -11.12
C LEU A 349 18.03 -47.71 -10.13
N VAL A 350 18.84 -48.76 -9.95
CA VAL A 350 18.74 -49.73 -8.85
C VAL A 350 18.83 -49.00 -7.50
N GLU A 351 18.26 -49.58 -6.45
CA GLU A 351 18.03 -48.90 -5.18
C GLU A 351 19.30 -48.33 -4.54
N ARG A 352 20.40 -49.09 -4.45
CA ARG A 352 21.66 -48.60 -3.85
C ARG A 352 22.21 -47.35 -4.57
N PRO A 353 22.43 -47.34 -5.91
CA PRO A 353 22.75 -46.13 -6.65
C PRO A 353 21.76 -44.96 -6.46
N ARG A 354 20.46 -45.26 -6.30
CA ARG A 354 19.43 -44.24 -6.02
C ARG A 354 19.61 -43.62 -4.62
N ARG A 355 19.86 -44.45 -3.59
CA ARG A 355 20.18 -43.99 -2.22
C ARG A 355 21.49 -43.18 -2.19
N GLU A 356 22.55 -43.63 -2.88
CA GLU A 356 23.83 -42.90 -2.99
C GLU A 356 23.64 -41.50 -3.62
N PHE A 357 22.80 -41.37 -4.66
CA PHE A 357 22.48 -40.07 -5.26
C PHE A 357 21.70 -39.16 -4.30
N LEU A 358 20.67 -39.69 -3.63
CA LEU A 358 19.88 -38.93 -2.67
C LEU A 358 20.71 -38.47 -1.46
N ALA A 359 21.61 -39.31 -0.95
CA ALA A 359 22.53 -38.96 0.13
C ALA A 359 23.50 -37.81 -0.23
N ALA A 360 23.88 -37.67 -1.50
CA ALA A 360 24.67 -36.54 -1.99
C ALA A 360 23.84 -35.26 -2.23
N LEU A 361 22.55 -35.42 -2.59
CA LEU A 361 21.65 -34.32 -2.97
C LEU A 361 20.96 -33.66 -1.76
N VAL A 362 20.33 -34.47 -0.90
CA VAL A 362 19.45 -34.00 0.17
C VAL A 362 20.16 -33.06 1.15
N PRO A 363 21.37 -33.34 1.68
CA PRO A 363 22.03 -32.43 2.63
C PRO A 363 22.33 -31.03 2.06
N ARG A 364 22.50 -30.91 0.73
CA ARG A 364 22.72 -29.62 0.05
C ARG A 364 21.42 -28.85 -0.14
N PHE A 365 20.33 -29.53 -0.48
CA PHE A 365 18.99 -28.93 -0.48
C PHE A 365 18.58 -28.50 0.94
N SER A 366 18.69 -29.39 1.93
CA SER A 366 18.31 -29.12 3.33
C SER A 366 19.03 -27.89 3.89
N ARG A 367 20.33 -27.70 3.62
CA ARG A 367 21.06 -26.50 4.08
C ARG A 367 20.49 -25.20 3.48
N LEU A 368 20.16 -25.19 2.18
CA LEU A 368 19.55 -24.03 1.55
C LEU A 368 18.13 -23.80 2.07
N ALA A 369 17.32 -24.86 2.18
CA ALA A 369 15.99 -24.81 2.76
C ALA A 369 15.99 -24.24 4.18
N THR A 370 16.92 -24.64 5.06
CA THR A 370 17.04 -24.09 6.42
C THR A 370 17.33 -22.58 6.42
N ILE A 371 18.24 -22.11 5.55
CA ILE A 371 18.56 -20.68 5.43
C ILE A 371 17.36 -19.91 4.88
N SER A 372 16.71 -20.42 3.84
CA SER A 372 15.50 -19.83 3.26
C SER A 372 14.34 -19.77 4.25
N VAL A 373 14.09 -20.83 5.04
CA VAL A 373 13.04 -20.85 6.07
C VAL A 373 13.33 -19.81 7.16
N ALA A 374 14.58 -19.68 7.63
CA ALA A 374 14.95 -18.64 8.59
C ALA A 374 14.71 -17.22 8.02
N ALA A 375 15.08 -16.99 6.76
CA ALA A 375 14.83 -15.72 6.08
C ALA A 375 13.33 -15.44 5.86
N ILE A 376 12.53 -16.45 5.51
CA ILE A 376 11.06 -16.37 5.39
C ILE A 376 10.41 -16.02 6.72
N LEU A 377 10.90 -16.56 7.84
CA LEU A 377 10.38 -16.24 9.18
C LEU A 377 10.66 -14.78 9.55
N VAL A 378 11.91 -14.32 9.42
CA VAL A 378 12.29 -12.93 9.78
C VAL A 378 11.55 -11.91 8.90
N SER A 379 11.59 -12.09 7.57
CA SER A 379 10.86 -11.23 6.63
C SER A 379 9.34 -11.33 6.79
N GLY A 380 8.82 -12.53 7.09
CA GLY A 380 7.40 -12.76 7.32
C GLY A 380 6.88 -12.03 8.55
N LEU A 381 7.63 -12.03 9.65
CA LEU A 381 7.32 -11.25 10.85
C LEU A 381 7.33 -9.75 10.57
N TYR A 382 8.37 -9.24 9.89
CA TYR A 382 8.46 -7.83 9.50
C TYR A 382 7.28 -7.42 8.60
N ASN A 383 6.98 -8.21 7.56
CA ASN A 383 5.88 -7.92 6.63
C ASN A 383 4.51 -7.99 7.32
N SER A 384 4.33 -8.90 8.29
CA SER A 384 3.11 -8.99 9.09
C SER A 384 2.91 -7.74 9.95
N TRP A 385 3.96 -7.28 10.64
CA TRP A 385 3.94 -6.02 11.37
C TRP A 385 3.64 -4.83 10.44
N ALA A 386 4.36 -4.71 9.32
CA ALA A 386 4.27 -3.56 8.42
C ALA A 386 2.91 -3.44 7.69
N GLN A 387 2.19 -4.54 7.46
CA GLN A 387 0.91 -4.56 6.73
C GLN A 387 -0.34 -4.64 7.62
N VAL A 388 -0.20 -5.08 8.88
CA VAL A 388 -1.32 -5.13 9.84
C VAL A 388 -1.24 -4.00 10.88
N SER A 389 -0.05 -3.68 11.38
CA SER A 389 0.32 -2.63 12.35
C SER A 389 -0.45 -2.52 13.68
N SER A 390 -1.63 -3.13 13.83
CA SER A 390 -2.47 -3.06 15.04
C SER A 390 -3.32 -4.32 15.25
N VAL A 391 -3.72 -4.59 16.49
CA VAL A 391 -4.59 -5.75 16.79
C VAL A 391 -5.97 -5.59 16.15
N GLY A 392 -6.53 -4.38 16.11
CA GLY A 392 -7.84 -4.10 15.49
C GLY A 392 -7.86 -4.32 13.97
N ALA A 393 -6.72 -4.17 13.30
CA ALA A 393 -6.60 -4.50 11.88
C ALA A 393 -6.58 -6.01 11.59
N SER A 394 -6.27 -6.87 12.58
CA SER A 394 -6.19 -8.33 12.36
C SER A 394 -7.52 -8.97 11.95
N THR A 395 -8.66 -8.35 12.26
CA THR A 395 -10.00 -8.79 11.86
C THR A 395 -10.38 -8.37 10.44
N GLN A 396 -9.57 -7.55 9.76
CA GLN A 396 -9.79 -7.21 8.35
C GLN A 396 -9.52 -8.44 7.47
N PRO A 397 -10.11 -8.54 6.25
CA PRO A 397 -9.98 -9.73 5.41
C PRO A 397 -8.53 -10.14 5.11
N TYR A 398 -7.62 -9.17 4.93
CA TYR A 398 -6.18 -9.42 4.79
C TYR A 398 -5.55 -10.02 6.06
N GLY A 399 -5.95 -9.55 7.24
CA GLY A 399 -5.50 -10.08 8.52
C GLY A 399 -5.95 -11.52 8.74
N LEU A 400 -7.21 -11.83 8.40
CA LEU A 400 -7.75 -13.19 8.41
C LEU A 400 -7.03 -14.11 7.41
N ALA A 401 -6.75 -13.63 6.18
CA ALA A 401 -5.97 -14.37 5.19
C ALA A 401 -4.51 -14.61 5.63
N LEU A 402 -3.90 -13.66 6.33
CA LEU A 402 -2.58 -13.81 6.94
C LEU A 402 -2.60 -14.85 8.07
N ILE A 403 -3.61 -14.84 8.95
CA ILE A 403 -3.79 -15.85 10.00
C ILE A 403 -3.93 -17.25 9.37
N ALA A 404 -4.73 -17.39 8.30
CA ALA A 404 -4.85 -18.64 7.56
C ALA A 404 -3.52 -19.09 6.92
N LYS A 405 -2.75 -18.16 6.33
CA LYS A 405 -1.40 -18.43 5.80
C LYS A 405 -0.46 -18.91 6.91
N VAL A 406 -0.48 -18.29 8.10
CA VAL A 406 0.33 -18.71 9.25
C VAL A 406 -0.08 -20.10 9.75
N ALA A 407 -1.39 -20.38 9.83
CA ALA A 407 -1.91 -21.69 10.22
C ALA A 407 -1.48 -22.82 9.27
N LEU A 408 -1.31 -22.54 7.97
CA LEU A 408 -0.74 -23.48 7.00
C LEU A 408 0.80 -23.61 7.10
N VAL A 409 1.50 -22.53 7.51
CA VAL A 409 2.96 -22.52 7.68
C VAL A 409 3.41 -23.28 8.93
N VAL A 410 2.65 -23.25 10.04
CA VAL A 410 3.00 -23.97 11.28
C VAL A 410 3.25 -25.48 11.06
N PRO A 411 2.34 -26.29 10.48
CA PRO A 411 2.59 -27.72 10.25
C PRO A 411 3.72 -27.96 9.25
N LEU A 412 3.89 -27.08 8.26
CA LEU A 412 4.99 -27.13 7.29
C LEU A 412 6.36 -26.93 7.97
N LEU A 413 6.46 -26.03 8.96
CA LEU A 413 7.66 -25.86 9.79
C LEU A 413 7.91 -27.07 10.70
N VAL A 414 6.86 -27.66 11.28
CA VAL A 414 6.97 -28.87 12.11
C VAL A 414 7.50 -30.05 11.29
N LEU A 415 6.94 -30.28 10.10
CA LEU A 415 7.46 -31.29 9.15
C LEU A 415 8.93 -31.03 8.81
N GLY A 416 9.26 -29.81 8.38
CA GLY A 416 10.63 -29.42 8.01
C GLY A 416 11.65 -29.48 9.15
N ALA A 417 11.22 -29.37 10.41
CA ALA A 417 12.08 -29.51 11.59
C ALA A 417 12.32 -30.98 11.99
N LEU A 418 11.31 -31.84 11.81
CA LEU A 418 11.38 -33.26 12.14
C LEU A 418 12.09 -34.09 11.06
N ASN A 419 11.79 -33.82 9.78
CA ASN A 419 12.32 -34.54 8.61
C ASN A 419 13.85 -34.76 8.68
N PRO A 420 14.69 -33.72 8.87
CA PRO A 420 16.14 -33.86 8.84
C PRO A 420 16.71 -34.64 10.03
N LYS A 421 16.05 -34.62 11.20
CA LYS A 421 16.53 -35.29 12.42
C LYS A 421 16.15 -36.78 12.46
N TRP A 422 14.96 -37.12 11.93
CA TRP A 422 14.42 -38.48 11.99
C TRP A 422 14.81 -39.31 10.76
N ILE A 423 14.68 -38.75 9.55
CA ILE A 423 14.83 -39.53 8.31
C ILE A 423 16.30 -39.71 7.90
N SER A 424 17.17 -38.72 8.15
CA SER A 424 18.61 -38.86 7.86
C SER A 424 19.23 -40.07 8.56
N LYS A 425 18.82 -40.35 9.81
CA LYS A 425 19.24 -41.53 10.57
C LYS A 425 18.68 -42.83 9.98
N ARG A 426 17.39 -42.87 9.62
CA ARG A 426 16.76 -44.09 9.07
C ARG A 426 17.22 -44.44 7.65
N LEU A 427 17.50 -43.45 6.79
CA LEU A 427 18.00 -43.67 5.41
C LEU A 427 19.30 -44.50 5.35
N ALA A 428 20.08 -44.55 6.44
CA ALA A 428 21.29 -45.33 6.53
C ALA A 428 21.06 -46.85 6.71
N GLY A 429 19.89 -47.28 7.20
CA GLY A 429 19.63 -48.69 7.55
C GLY A 429 18.28 -49.27 7.12
N ASP A 430 17.28 -48.44 6.83
CA ASP A 430 15.89 -48.85 6.59
C ASP A 430 15.47 -48.59 5.12
N ALA A 431 14.86 -49.58 4.46
CA ALA A 431 14.35 -49.46 3.09
C ALA A 431 13.02 -48.67 3.02
N SER A 432 12.17 -48.80 4.05
CA SER A 432 10.88 -48.09 4.12
C SER A 432 11.06 -46.58 4.20
N ALA A 433 12.18 -46.11 4.78
CA ALA A 433 12.56 -44.71 4.87
C ALA A 433 12.59 -44.00 3.50
N GLY A 434 12.96 -44.73 2.43
CA GLY A 434 12.95 -44.22 1.06
C GLY A 434 11.55 -44.06 0.44
N ASN A 435 10.50 -44.62 1.05
CA ASN A 435 9.10 -44.38 0.71
C ASN A 435 8.48 -43.32 1.63
N MET A 436 8.75 -43.41 2.94
CA MET A 436 8.32 -42.43 3.94
C MET A 436 8.80 -41.00 3.62
N LEU A 437 10.06 -40.84 3.19
CA LEU A 437 10.59 -39.56 2.72
C LEU A 437 9.78 -39.00 1.54
N ARG A 438 9.37 -39.84 0.58
CA ARG A 438 8.59 -39.40 -0.60
C ARG A 438 7.20 -38.91 -0.20
N VAL A 439 6.53 -39.58 0.74
CA VAL A 439 5.21 -39.15 1.25
C VAL A 439 5.34 -37.80 1.98
N LEU A 440 6.32 -37.65 2.87
CA LEU A 440 6.49 -36.43 3.66
C LEU A 440 6.92 -35.23 2.81
N VAL A 441 7.84 -35.42 1.86
CA VAL A 441 8.27 -34.36 0.91
C VAL A 441 7.16 -34.00 -0.08
N ALA A 442 6.26 -34.93 -0.42
CA ALA A 442 5.03 -34.60 -1.17
C ALA A 442 4.04 -33.79 -0.30
N GLY A 443 3.88 -34.13 0.98
CA GLY A 443 3.07 -33.35 1.94
C GLY A 443 3.59 -31.91 2.13
N GLU A 444 4.90 -31.74 2.29
CA GLU A 444 5.56 -30.43 2.31
C GLU A 444 5.25 -29.63 1.02
N ALA A 445 5.30 -30.28 -0.15
CA ALA A 445 5.01 -29.62 -1.42
C ALA A 445 3.54 -29.20 -1.57
N VAL A 446 2.59 -30.03 -1.13
CA VAL A 446 1.15 -29.68 -1.10
C VAL A 446 0.90 -28.49 -0.17
N LEU A 447 1.49 -28.50 1.04
CA LEU A 447 1.39 -27.37 1.97
C LEU A 447 2.00 -26.08 1.38
N ILE A 448 3.14 -26.16 0.68
CA ILE A 448 3.71 -24.99 -0.01
C ILE A 448 2.76 -24.46 -1.10
N VAL A 449 2.14 -25.32 -1.90
CA VAL A 449 1.16 -24.88 -2.92
C VAL A 449 -0.03 -24.17 -2.27
N LEU A 450 -0.54 -24.67 -1.13
CA LEU A 450 -1.61 -24.03 -0.37
C LEU A 450 -1.17 -22.71 0.28
N VAL A 451 0.05 -22.62 0.82
CA VAL A 451 0.61 -21.37 1.38
C VAL A 451 0.80 -20.31 0.29
N VAL A 452 1.18 -20.70 -0.93
CA VAL A 452 1.28 -19.78 -2.08
C VAL A 452 -0.12 -19.40 -2.60
N LEU A 453 -1.12 -20.28 -2.52
CA LEU A 453 -2.51 -19.94 -2.84
C LEU A 453 -3.09 -18.91 -1.86
N ALA A 454 -2.88 -19.13 -0.55
CA ALA A 454 -3.21 -18.17 0.49
C ALA A 454 -2.48 -16.83 0.28
N ALA A 455 -1.22 -16.85 -0.16
CA ALA A 455 -0.47 -15.64 -0.50
C ALA A 455 -1.01 -14.94 -1.77
N GLY A 456 -1.42 -15.68 -2.81
CA GLY A 456 -2.06 -15.13 -4.01
C GLY A 456 -3.39 -14.44 -3.71
N TRP A 457 -4.18 -15.02 -2.80
CA TRP A 457 -5.40 -14.40 -2.27
C TRP A 457 -5.09 -13.17 -1.41
N MET A 458 -4.23 -13.30 -0.40
CA MET A 458 -3.85 -12.21 0.51
C MET A 458 -3.21 -11.01 -0.22
N THR A 459 -2.50 -11.24 -1.32
CA THR A 459 -1.92 -10.16 -2.16
C THR A 459 -2.87 -9.61 -3.23
N SER A 460 -4.11 -10.08 -3.27
CA SER A 460 -5.25 -9.50 -4.00
C SER A 460 -6.22 -8.74 -3.07
N LEU A 461 -5.96 -8.74 -1.75
CA LEU A 461 -6.75 -8.02 -0.74
C LEU A 461 -6.04 -6.73 -0.32
N GLU A 462 -6.82 -5.72 0.04
CA GLU A 462 -6.33 -4.49 0.65
C GLU A 462 -5.60 -4.74 1.98
N PRO A 463 -4.38 -4.21 2.19
CA PRO A 463 -3.66 -4.36 3.45
C PRO A 463 -4.49 -3.98 4.66
N ALA A 464 -4.44 -4.85 5.68
CA ALA A 464 -5.26 -4.78 6.88
C ALA A 464 -5.19 -3.40 7.57
N ARG A 465 -3.99 -2.81 7.66
CA ARG A 465 -3.81 -1.46 8.21
C ARG A 465 -4.58 -0.38 7.42
N THR A 466 -4.66 -0.48 6.09
CA THR A 466 -5.29 0.54 5.23
C THR A 466 -6.81 0.42 5.34
N ALA A 467 -7.35 -0.79 5.25
CA ALA A 467 -8.77 -1.05 5.48
C ALA A 467 -9.21 -0.58 6.87
N HIS A 468 -8.41 -0.86 7.91
CA HIS A 468 -8.70 -0.42 9.27
C HIS A 468 -8.55 1.09 9.45
N ALA A 469 -7.52 1.70 8.87
CA ALA A 469 -7.35 3.16 8.87
C ALA A 469 -8.49 3.87 8.14
N ARG A 470 -9.03 3.32 7.03
CA ARG A 470 -10.25 3.86 6.41
C ARG A 470 -11.44 3.75 7.36
N GLU A 471 -11.66 2.61 8.01
CA GLU A 471 -12.77 2.46 8.97
C GLU A 471 -12.65 3.36 10.21
N GLN A 472 -11.45 3.80 10.58
CA GLN A 472 -11.19 4.81 11.62
C GLN A 472 -11.30 6.26 11.10
N ASN A 473 -10.75 6.54 9.92
CA ASN A 473 -10.73 7.85 9.28
C ASN A 473 -12.07 8.23 8.62
N CYS A 474 -13.01 7.27 8.48
CA CYS A 474 -14.45 7.51 8.37
C CYS A 474 -15.04 8.07 9.69
N GLY A 475 -14.31 8.99 10.31
CA GLY A 475 -14.75 9.94 11.31
C GLY A 475 -15.21 9.35 12.65
N ALA A 476 -14.28 9.17 13.59
CA ALA A 476 -14.60 8.91 14.98
C ALA A 476 -13.55 9.49 15.94
N LEU A 477 -13.79 10.70 16.45
CA LEU A 477 -13.00 11.22 17.58
C LEU A 477 -13.60 10.67 18.89
N ARG A 478 -12.83 9.81 19.56
CA ARG A 478 -13.20 9.19 20.84
C ARG A 478 -12.58 9.96 22.01
N LEU A 479 -13.41 10.32 22.99
CA LEU A 479 -13.08 11.17 24.12
C LEU A 479 -13.56 10.51 25.43
N ASP A 480 -12.65 9.95 26.21
CA ASP A 480 -12.97 9.34 27.52
C ASP A 480 -12.94 10.39 28.64
N SER A 481 -13.88 10.28 29.59
CA SER A 481 -14.00 11.18 30.76
C SER A 481 -12.74 11.16 31.63
N ASN A 482 -12.24 12.32 32.03
CA ASN A 482 -10.95 12.40 32.72
C ASN A 482 -11.09 11.97 34.20
N ILE A 483 -10.38 10.92 34.60
CA ILE A 483 -10.61 10.15 35.84
C ILE A 483 -10.53 11.00 37.13
N THR A 484 -9.80 12.12 37.08
CA THR A 484 -9.42 12.93 38.25
C THR A 484 -10.51 13.82 38.84
N ASN A 485 -11.61 14.12 38.13
CA ASN A 485 -12.66 15.02 38.64
C ASN A 485 -14.02 14.33 38.86
N SER A 486 -14.68 14.81 39.93
CA SER A 486 -16.13 14.78 40.24
C SER A 486 -17.04 13.78 39.50
N GLY A 487 -17.33 12.64 40.12
CA GLY A 487 -18.50 11.84 39.78
C GLY A 487 -18.44 10.37 40.20
N ASP A 488 -19.61 9.73 40.35
CA ASP A 488 -19.74 8.28 40.47
C ASP A 488 -19.92 7.57 39.12
N LEU A 489 -19.93 8.35 38.03
CA LEU A 489 -19.94 7.89 36.65
C LEU A 489 -18.55 7.98 36.00
N VAL A 490 -18.44 7.29 34.87
CA VAL A 490 -17.46 7.50 33.80
C VAL A 490 -18.18 7.39 32.46
N TYR A 491 -17.69 8.07 31.43
CA TYR A 491 -18.27 7.99 30.08
C TYR A 491 -17.20 7.97 29.00
N THR A 492 -17.60 7.48 27.81
CA THR A 492 -16.93 7.84 26.57
C THR A 492 -17.90 8.61 25.68
N LEU A 493 -17.42 9.68 25.06
CA LEU A 493 -18.07 10.37 23.96
C LEU A 493 -17.39 9.99 22.64
N ASP A 494 -18.16 9.51 21.67
CA ASP A 494 -17.74 9.28 20.29
C ASP A 494 -18.35 10.37 19.40
N ILE A 495 -17.53 11.20 18.75
CA ILE A 495 -17.94 12.25 17.81
C ILE A 495 -17.68 11.78 16.38
N LYS A 496 -18.70 11.77 15.51
CA LYS A 496 -18.60 11.28 14.12
C LYS A 496 -19.25 12.25 13.13
N PRO A 497 -18.58 12.73 12.07
CA PRO A 497 -17.23 12.39 11.65
C PRO A 497 -16.10 13.09 12.42
N ALA A 498 -16.40 13.96 13.38
CA ALA A 498 -15.46 14.91 14.00
C ALA A 498 -14.81 15.87 12.98
N GLN A 499 -15.61 16.33 12.02
CA GLN A 499 -15.22 17.26 10.96
C GLN A 499 -16.19 18.45 10.91
N LEU A 500 -15.87 19.44 10.07
CA LEU A 500 -16.78 20.53 9.72
C LEU A 500 -18.09 19.99 9.14
N GLY A 501 -19.21 20.53 9.61
CA GLY A 501 -20.56 20.14 9.17
C GLY A 501 -21.32 19.32 10.23
N PRO A 502 -22.30 18.49 9.82
CA PRO A 502 -23.15 17.73 10.73
C PRO A 502 -22.40 16.54 11.34
N ASN A 503 -22.57 16.34 12.65
CA ASN A 503 -21.94 15.28 13.44
C ASN A 503 -22.98 14.53 14.29
N THR A 504 -22.75 13.24 14.53
CA THR A 504 -23.39 12.43 15.57
C THR A 504 -22.46 12.38 16.79
N LEU A 505 -22.99 12.73 17.95
CA LEU A 505 -22.32 12.61 19.25
C LEU A 505 -22.99 11.48 20.05
N MET A 506 -22.28 10.36 20.22
CA MET A 506 -22.74 9.21 21.00
C MET A 506 -22.02 9.15 22.35
N LEU A 507 -22.77 9.31 23.44
CA LEU A 507 -22.31 9.17 24.81
C LEU A 507 -22.61 7.74 25.33
N THR A 508 -21.60 6.99 25.75
CA THR A 508 -21.76 5.71 26.46
C THR A 508 -21.47 5.92 27.95
N VAL A 509 -22.47 5.71 28.81
CA VAL A 509 -22.41 6.03 30.24
C VAL A 509 -22.29 4.75 31.08
N ARG A 510 -21.37 4.75 32.06
CA ARG A 510 -21.15 3.66 33.01
C ARG A 510 -20.99 4.17 34.43
N THR A 511 -21.29 3.32 35.41
CA THR A 511 -20.89 3.54 36.80
C THR A 511 -19.38 3.34 36.95
N ARG A 512 -18.75 4.16 37.80
CA ARG A 512 -17.32 4.05 38.15
C ARG A 512 -17.04 2.77 38.96
N ALA A 513 -17.94 2.42 39.87
CA ALA A 513 -17.95 1.13 40.55
C ALA A 513 -18.63 0.07 39.65
N GLY A 514 -17.96 -1.06 39.40
CA GLY A 514 -18.52 -2.21 38.67
C GLY A 514 -18.65 -2.06 37.14
N GLY A 515 -18.53 -0.85 36.58
CA GLY A 515 -18.57 -0.63 35.13
C GLY A 515 -19.90 -0.92 34.44
N THR A 516 -20.99 -1.11 35.21
CA THR A 516 -22.33 -1.36 34.70
C THR A 516 -22.85 -0.15 33.93
N ARG A 517 -23.59 -0.40 32.85
CA ARG A 517 -24.06 0.68 31.97
C ARG A 517 -25.29 1.36 32.57
N VAL A 518 -25.29 2.69 32.58
CA VAL A 518 -26.38 3.50 33.14
C VAL A 518 -27.39 3.78 32.02
N ALA A 519 -28.50 3.04 32.02
CA ALA A 519 -29.56 3.15 31.00
C ALA A 519 -30.79 3.97 31.46
N ASN A 520 -30.82 4.40 32.72
CA ASN A 520 -31.96 5.07 33.36
C ASN A 520 -31.76 6.58 33.56
N ALA A 521 -30.79 7.22 32.91
CA ALA A 521 -30.68 8.68 32.93
C ALA A 521 -31.90 9.32 32.24
N THR A 522 -32.46 10.33 32.89
CA THR A 522 -33.70 11.03 32.52
C THR A 522 -33.46 12.31 31.74
N ASP A 523 -32.28 12.91 31.87
CA ASP A 523 -31.82 14.01 31.03
C ASP A 523 -30.33 13.82 30.72
N VAL A 524 -29.96 13.98 29.45
CA VAL A 524 -28.58 13.95 28.98
C VAL A 524 -28.40 15.08 27.98
N ARG A 525 -27.56 16.06 28.33
CA ARG A 525 -27.29 17.25 27.50
C ARG A 525 -25.80 17.44 27.26
N LEU A 526 -25.48 17.85 26.05
CA LEU A 526 -24.15 18.16 25.55
C LEU A 526 -24.15 19.64 25.16
N THR A 527 -23.54 20.49 25.98
CA THR A 527 -23.44 21.93 25.70
C THR A 527 -22.14 22.23 24.98
N LEU A 528 -22.22 22.60 23.71
CA LEU A 528 -21.07 22.82 22.84
C LEU A 528 -20.66 24.29 22.84
N THR A 529 -19.37 24.56 22.95
CA THR A 529 -18.80 25.91 23.01
C THR A 529 -17.52 25.98 22.18
N TYR A 530 -17.40 26.97 21.30
CA TYR A 530 -16.16 27.25 20.58
C TYR A 530 -15.18 28.02 21.50
N LEU A 531 -13.90 27.66 21.49
CA LEU A 531 -12.91 28.15 22.46
C LEU A 531 -12.00 29.27 21.95
N ASP A 532 -11.90 29.43 20.63
CA ASP A 532 -10.93 30.34 20.03
C ASP A 532 -11.50 31.75 19.81
N LYS A 533 -12.84 31.86 19.87
CA LYS A 533 -13.60 33.11 19.88
C LYS A 533 -14.92 32.87 20.62
N ASP A 534 -15.42 33.87 21.36
CA ASP A 534 -16.77 33.78 21.91
C ASP A 534 -17.80 33.87 20.77
N LEU A 535 -18.61 32.81 20.65
CA LEU A 535 -19.70 32.64 19.70
C LEU A 535 -20.96 32.12 20.42
N GLY A 536 -21.02 32.22 21.75
CA GLY A 536 -22.02 31.57 22.58
C GLY A 536 -21.83 30.06 22.72
N SER A 537 -22.88 29.38 23.18
CA SER A 537 -22.87 27.93 23.44
C SER A 537 -24.20 27.27 23.05
N THR A 538 -24.13 26.16 22.32
CA THR A 538 -25.29 25.43 21.80
C THR A 538 -25.58 24.19 22.64
N PRO A 539 -26.67 24.14 23.43
CA PRO A 539 -27.09 22.93 24.12
C PRO A 539 -27.77 21.95 23.16
N VAL A 540 -27.38 20.67 23.23
CA VAL A 540 -28.02 19.58 22.48
C VAL A 540 -28.44 18.47 23.43
N THR A 541 -29.68 17.99 23.35
CA THR A 541 -30.17 16.86 24.15
C THR A 541 -29.89 15.55 23.42
N ALA A 542 -29.28 14.58 24.11
CA ALA A 542 -28.98 13.26 23.57
C ALA A 542 -30.07 12.24 23.95
N GLN A 543 -30.66 11.59 22.95
CA GLN A 543 -31.76 10.63 23.13
C GLN A 543 -31.22 9.27 23.58
N ASN A 544 -31.92 8.59 24.49
CA ASN A 544 -31.56 7.27 24.98
C ASN A 544 -31.83 6.20 23.90
N VAL A 545 -30.78 5.58 23.36
CA VAL A 545 -30.88 4.51 22.35
C VAL A 545 -30.74 3.10 22.96
N GLY A 546 -30.90 3.00 24.28
CA GLY A 546 -30.86 1.75 25.02
C GLY A 546 -29.45 1.29 25.40
N GLY A 547 -29.38 0.40 26.39
CA GLY A 547 -28.11 -0.20 26.83
C GLY A 547 -27.06 0.82 27.28
N GLY A 548 -27.49 1.92 27.93
CA GLY A 548 -26.63 2.98 28.45
C GLY A 548 -25.87 3.79 27.38
N ARG A 549 -26.51 3.97 26.23
CA ARG A 549 -26.04 4.85 25.14
C ARG A 549 -27.05 5.96 24.90
N TYR A 550 -26.54 7.17 24.70
CA TYR A 550 -27.31 8.36 24.42
C TYR A 550 -26.74 9.01 23.16
N VAL A 551 -27.58 9.42 22.22
CA VAL A 551 -27.15 9.90 20.89
C VAL A 551 -27.77 11.26 20.59
N ALA A 552 -26.93 12.21 20.18
CA ALA A 552 -27.32 13.48 19.59
C ALA A 552 -26.87 13.50 18.12
N ASP A 553 -27.82 13.40 17.19
CA ASP A 553 -27.57 13.42 15.75
C ASP A 553 -27.65 14.83 15.16
N ASN A 554 -27.05 15.01 13.97
CA ASN A 554 -27.06 16.25 13.18
C ASN A 554 -26.53 17.50 13.91
N VAL A 555 -25.57 17.33 14.82
CA VAL A 555 -24.89 18.38 15.55
C VAL A 555 -23.95 19.15 14.62
N LEU A 556 -24.30 20.38 14.29
CA LEU A 556 -23.52 21.22 13.39
C LEU A 556 -22.27 21.79 14.07
N LEU A 557 -21.08 21.34 13.66
CA LEU A 557 -19.79 21.92 14.03
C LEU A 557 -19.29 22.76 12.85
N SER A 558 -19.65 24.04 12.84
CA SER A 558 -19.51 24.92 11.65
C SER A 558 -18.14 25.58 11.48
N ILE A 559 -17.23 25.46 12.46
CA ILE A 559 -15.96 26.21 12.49
C ILE A 559 -14.82 25.29 12.98
N ALA A 560 -13.65 25.38 12.34
CA ALA A 560 -12.46 24.61 12.69
C ALA A 560 -11.66 25.34 13.78
N GLY A 561 -11.11 24.60 14.73
CA GLY A 561 -10.46 25.14 15.92
C GLY A 561 -10.75 24.33 17.18
N GLY A 562 -10.50 24.93 18.34
CA GLY A 562 -10.80 24.36 19.65
C GLY A 562 -12.28 24.41 19.99
N TRP A 563 -12.86 23.26 20.34
CA TRP A 563 -14.21 23.12 20.89
C TRP A 563 -14.15 22.54 22.31
N GLN A 564 -15.21 22.79 23.08
CA GLN A 564 -15.49 22.14 24.35
C GLN A 564 -16.93 21.62 24.35
N THR A 565 -17.16 20.50 25.01
CA THR A 565 -18.51 20.06 25.38
C THR A 565 -18.60 19.89 26.89
N GLU A 566 -19.60 20.53 27.51
CA GLU A 566 -20.04 20.19 28.86
C GLU A 566 -21.07 19.06 28.76
N VAL A 567 -20.78 17.94 29.42
CA VAL A 567 -21.65 16.77 29.50
C VAL A 567 -22.44 16.84 30.80
N PHE A 568 -23.76 17.02 30.70
CA PHE A 568 -24.71 16.95 31.81
C PHE A 568 -25.50 15.63 31.76
N ILE A 569 -25.59 14.94 32.89
CA ILE A 569 -26.38 13.70 33.06
C ILE A 569 -27.16 13.79 34.37
N SER A 570 -28.50 13.74 34.29
CA SER A 570 -29.38 13.60 35.46
C SER A 570 -30.08 12.24 35.44
N ARG A 571 -30.27 11.62 36.61
CA ARG A 571 -30.86 10.27 36.73
C ARG A 571 -31.57 10.07 38.07
N PRO A 572 -32.66 9.26 38.13
CA PRO A 572 -33.32 8.95 39.39
C PRO A 572 -32.37 8.25 40.37
N GLY A 573 -32.38 8.68 41.64
CA GLY A 573 -31.60 8.06 42.71
C GLY A 573 -30.08 8.29 42.64
N GLY A 574 -29.60 9.25 41.85
CA GLY A 574 -28.19 9.64 41.80
C GLY A 574 -28.02 11.16 41.79
N PHE A 575 -26.82 11.64 42.08
CA PHE A 575 -26.48 13.05 41.89
C PHE A 575 -26.35 13.40 40.41
N ASP A 576 -26.71 14.63 40.05
CA ASP A 576 -26.42 15.22 38.74
C ASP A 576 -24.92 15.21 38.48
N PHE A 577 -24.54 14.70 37.31
CA PHE A 577 -23.15 14.61 36.86
C PHE A 577 -22.85 15.72 35.84
N ARG A 578 -21.69 16.38 36.00
CA ARG A 578 -21.12 17.36 35.07
C ARG A 578 -19.63 17.12 34.87
N ASP A 579 -19.20 17.09 33.62
CA ASP A 579 -17.79 17.10 33.19
C ASP A 579 -17.66 17.97 31.94
N ALA A 580 -16.46 18.45 31.61
CA ALA A 580 -16.21 19.29 30.46
C ALA A 580 -14.94 18.86 29.70
N VAL A 581 -15.10 18.34 28.48
CA VAL A 581 -14.00 17.82 27.66
C VAL A 581 -13.78 18.71 26.44
N ARG A 582 -12.50 18.96 26.13
CA ARG A 582 -12.05 19.77 24.99
C ARG A 582 -11.58 18.90 23.85
N PHE A 583 -11.87 19.31 22.62
CA PHE A 583 -11.49 18.61 21.40
C PHE A 583 -11.24 19.58 20.23
N PRO A 584 -10.28 19.30 19.34
CA PRO A 584 -10.13 20.05 18.10
C PRO A 584 -11.11 19.55 17.03
N ILE A 585 -11.57 20.45 16.16
CA ILE A 585 -12.13 20.12 14.84
C ILE A 585 -11.16 20.64 13.78
N GLY A 586 -10.66 19.73 12.94
CA GLY A 586 -9.62 20.03 11.96
C GLY A 586 -10.10 20.91 10.81
N GLY A 587 -9.24 21.84 10.38
CA GLY A 587 -9.36 22.51 9.09
C GLY A 587 -8.70 21.68 7.97
N PRO A 588 -8.95 22.01 6.69
CA PRO A 588 -8.34 21.33 5.55
C PRO A 588 -6.82 21.19 5.68
N GLY A 589 -6.28 19.99 5.44
CA GLY A 589 -4.84 19.71 5.45
C GLY A 589 -4.17 19.42 6.81
N SER A 590 -4.91 19.44 7.93
CA SER A 590 -4.34 19.17 9.27
C SER A 590 -4.21 17.68 9.60
N SER A 591 -3.12 17.03 9.17
CA SER A 591 -2.78 15.64 9.50
C SER A 591 -2.26 15.42 10.94
N GLN A 592 -2.15 16.49 11.73
CA GLN A 592 -1.89 16.45 13.16
C GLN A 592 -2.99 17.22 13.89
N ALA A 593 -3.57 16.61 14.93
CA ALA A 593 -4.35 17.35 15.92
C ALA A 593 -3.42 18.40 16.59
N PRO A 594 -3.81 19.69 16.67
CA PRO A 594 -3.01 20.72 17.33
C PRO A 594 -2.59 20.29 18.73
N GLY A 595 -1.32 20.50 19.07
CA GLY A 595 -0.64 19.85 20.20
C GLY A 595 -1.46 19.87 21.49
N LEU A 596 -1.78 18.68 22.02
CA LEU A 596 -2.73 18.47 23.13
C LEU A 596 -2.23 18.96 24.52
N LYS A 597 -1.22 19.85 24.53
CA LYS A 597 -0.61 20.51 25.69
C LYS A 597 -1.14 21.93 25.89
N ASP A 598 -1.19 22.76 24.84
CA ASP A 598 -1.46 24.19 24.96
C ASP A 598 -2.88 24.48 25.50
N TRP A 599 -3.84 23.63 25.15
CA TRP A 599 -5.25 23.76 25.54
C TRP A 599 -5.56 23.33 26.97
N ARG A 600 -4.63 22.67 27.68
CA ARG A 600 -4.85 22.16 29.04
C ARG A 600 -4.79 23.24 30.12
N HIS A 601 -4.27 24.43 29.80
CA HIS A 601 -3.97 25.47 30.79
C HIS A 601 -4.83 26.74 30.71
N ARG A 602 -5.71 26.88 29.71
CA ARG A 602 -6.73 27.95 29.70
C ARG A 602 -7.84 27.64 30.73
N PRO A 603 -8.28 28.60 31.58
CA PRO A 603 -9.39 28.40 32.50
C PRO A 603 -10.69 27.91 31.83
N LEU A 604 -11.61 27.38 32.62
CA LEU A 604 -12.99 27.16 32.16
C LEU A 604 -13.69 28.51 32.01
N ALA A 605 -14.36 28.73 30.88
CA ALA A 605 -15.24 29.87 30.70
C ALA A 605 -16.41 29.75 31.70
N ARG A 606 -16.54 30.71 32.61
CA ARG A 606 -17.71 30.81 33.48
C ARG A 606 -18.81 31.57 32.74
N ARG A 607 -20.07 31.18 32.96
CA ARG A 607 -21.21 32.01 32.57
C ARG A 607 -21.07 33.39 33.22
N ALA A 608 -21.33 34.45 32.44
CA ALA A 608 -21.65 35.76 32.99
C ALA A 608 -23.03 35.73 33.68
N ASP A 609 -23.26 36.65 34.59
CA ASP A 609 -24.25 36.52 35.66
C ASP A 609 -25.71 36.67 35.21
N ALA A 610 -26.61 36.08 36.02
CA ALA A 610 -28.04 36.41 36.04
C ALA A 610 -28.34 37.23 37.31
N PRO A 611 -29.20 38.26 37.25
CA PRO A 611 -29.34 39.23 38.35
C PRO A 611 -30.31 38.78 39.44
N GLY A 612 -29.96 39.09 40.70
CA GLY A 612 -30.91 39.26 41.81
C GLY A 612 -31.32 37.99 42.57
N GLY A 613 -30.72 37.79 43.75
CA GLY A 613 -31.15 36.79 44.73
C GLY A 613 -30.62 37.12 46.11
N ASN A 614 -31.44 37.78 46.94
CA ASN A 614 -31.05 38.20 48.29
C ASN A 614 -31.09 37.01 49.27
N GLY A 615 -30.08 36.89 50.14
CA GLY A 615 -29.96 35.78 51.09
C GLY A 615 -28.85 36.02 52.12
N ASN A 616 -29.25 36.44 53.32
CA ASN A 616 -28.33 36.65 54.44
C ASN A 616 -27.58 35.36 54.83
N ASN A 617 -26.32 35.49 55.26
CA ASN A 617 -25.73 34.53 56.20
C ASN A 617 -24.84 35.26 57.23
N VAL A 618 -24.72 34.68 58.43
CA VAL A 618 -24.36 35.39 59.67
C VAL A 618 -23.18 34.74 60.40
N ASP A 619 -22.24 35.57 60.86
CA ASP A 619 -21.05 35.24 61.69
C ASP A 619 -20.07 34.21 61.05
N GLY A 620 -18.89 34.00 61.65
CA GLY A 620 -17.93 32.97 61.21
C GLY A 620 -16.46 33.14 61.64
N ARG A 621 -16.02 34.35 62.03
CA ARG A 621 -14.73 34.68 62.71
C ARG A 621 -13.38 34.44 61.96
N ARG A 622 -12.57 35.53 61.89
CA ARG A 622 -11.08 35.59 62.14
C ARG A 622 -10.14 34.90 61.10
N ARG A 623 -8.95 35.43 60.72
CA ARG A 623 -8.14 36.66 61.00
C ARG A 623 -7.54 37.14 59.65
N ILE A 624 -7.64 38.42 59.28
CA ILE A 624 -6.71 39.54 59.57
C ILE A 624 -5.29 39.42 58.95
N TRP A 625 -5.15 40.07 57.78
CA TRP A 625 -4.07 40.97 57.32
C TRP A 625 -2.61 40.83 57.78
N ARG A 626 -1.69 40.86 56.79
CA ARG A 626 -0.67 41.93 56.68
C ARG A 626 -0.61 42.49 55.26
N ARG A 627 -0.16 43.74 55.11
CA ARG A 627 -0.08 44.52 53.84
C ARG A 627 1.34 45.16 53.72
N PRO A 628 1.64 46.01 52.72
CA PRO A 628 2.63 45.74 51.66
C PRO A 628 3.96 46.49 51.85
N ARG A 629 4.90 46.38 50.89
CA ARG A 629 5.86 47.46 50.57
C ARG A 629 6.44 47.43 49.15
N VAL A 630 6.59 48.65 48.62
CA VAL A 630 7.15 49.19 47.36
C VAL A 630 7.67 50.60 47.80
N PRO A 631 8.66 51.33 47.19
CA PRO A 631 9.38 51.20 45.89
C PRO A 631 10.94 51.22 46.01
N GLY A 632 11.67 51.41 44.89
CA GLY A 632 13.07 51.88 44.91
C GLY A 632 13.78 51.97 43.54
N HIS A 633 14.19 53.18 43.10
CA HIS A 633 15.14 53.44 41.97
C HIS A 633 16.60 53.11 42.42
N ARG A 634 17.66 53.06 41.59
CA ARG A 634 18.17 54.05 40.59
C ARG A 634 19.39 53.48 39.79
N LEU A 635 19.95 54.25 38.84
CA LEU A 635 21.10 53.89 37.96
C LEU A 635 22.51 54.17 38.54
N LEU A 636 23.53 53.48 38.01
CA LEU A 636 24.96 53.85 37.78
C LEU A 636 25.51 52.83 36.74
N GLN A 637 26.23 53.08 35.63
CA GLN A 637 27.37 53.92 35.19
C GLN A 637 28.82 53.37 35.38
N ARG A 638 29.30 52.68 34.32
CA ARG A 638 30.55 52.94 33.52
C ARG A 638 31.96 52.53 34.03
N ARG A 639 32.80 52.09 33.05
CA ARG A 639 34.27 51.82 33.02
C ARG A 639 34.75 50.53 33.77
N GLY A 640 35.83 49.85 33.34
CA GLY A 640 36.59 49.96 32.06
C GLY A 640 38.00 49.31 32.08
N GLY A 641 38.51 48.88 30.91
CA GLY A 641 39.88 48.38 30.67
C GLY A 641 40.11 46.86 30.89
N GLU A 642 41.20 46.21 30.41
CA GLU A 642 42.10 46.48 29.26
C GLU A 642 43.02 45.24 29.00
N SER A 643 43.97 45.30 28.05
CA SER A 643 45.08 44.33 27.79
C SER A 643 44.74 42.98 27.10
N GLU A 644 45.52 42.40 26.16
CA GLU A 644 46.56 42.90 25.22
C GLU A 644 46.91 41.79 24.17
N ARG A 645 47.65 42.16 23.10
CA ARG A 645 48.53 41.36 22.21
C ARG A 645 47.98 40.78 20.88
N GLN A 646 48.57 41.33 19.81
CA GLN A 646 48.65 40.86 18.41
C GLN A 646 50.17 40.70 18.07
N PRO A 647 50.71 40.64 16.82
CA PRO A 647 50.17 40.85 15.45
C PRO A 647 49.93 39.50 14.71
N HIS A 648 50.00 39.26 13.39
CA HIS A 648 50.40 39.96 12.13
C HIS A 648 49.72 39.19 10.94
N ARG A 649 49.69 39.57 9.64
CA ARG A 649 50.17 40.72 8.84
C ARG A 649 49.30 40.83 7.54
N ALA A 650 49.59 41.84 6.71
CA ALA A 650 49.51 41.95 5.23
C ALA A 650 48.92 40.82 4.36
N ASP A 651 48.28 41.08 3.20
CA ASP A 651 47.75 42.31 2.53
C ASP A 651 46.70 41.82 1.49
N GLY A 652 45.57 42.50 1.20
CA GLY A 652 45.42 43.63 0.25
C GLY A 652 44.96 43.14 -1.15
N GLY A 653 44.02 43.74 -1.90
CA GLY A 653 43.04 44.82 -1.65
C GLY A 653 42.37 45.32 -2.96
N LEU A 654 41.30 46.14 -2.88
CA LEU A 654 40.80 47.08 -3.94
C LEU A 654 40.19 46.48 -5.26
N HIS A 655 39.27 47.10 -6.04
CA HIS A 655 38.24 48.15 -5.83
C HIS A 655 37.31 48.32 -7.09
N ARG A 656 35.99 48.63 -6.93
CA ARG A 656 35.09 49.37 -7.89
C ARG A 656 34.86 48.79 -9.33
N SER A 657 33.93 49.26 -10.20
CA SER A 657 32.58 49.89 -10.10
C SER A 657 31.93 50.08 -11.52
N ARG A 658 30.60 50.39 -11.59
CA ARG A 658 29.79 50.85 -12.78
C ARG A 658 29.48 49.76 -13.84
N GLN A 659 28.33 49.70 -14.55
CA GLN A 659 27.31 50.62 -15.16
C GLN A 659 27.57 51.01 -16.64
N GLY A 660 26.56 50.78 -17.51
CA GLY A 660 26.51 51.03 -18.97
C GLY A 660 26.25 49.73 -19.76
N SER A 661 25.27 49.55 -20.68
CA SER A 661 24.65 50.38 -21.75
C SER A 661 25.52 50.47 -23.03
N VAL A 662 25.09 50.22 -24.28
CA VAL A 662 23.95 49.51 -24.92
C VAL A 662 24.21 49.45 -26.47
N TYR A 663 23.56 48.55 -27.23
CA TYR A 663 23.52 48.42 -28.73
C TYR A 663 24.77 48.00 -29.56
N ALA A 664 24.50 47.12 -30.55
CA ALA A 664 24.91 47.00 -31.99
C ALA A 664 26.33 47.46 -32.50
N GLU A 665 26.88 46.99 -33.64
CA GLU A 665 26.31 46.29 -34.82
C GLU A 665 27.32 45.38 -35.60
N LEU A 666 26.82 44.69 -36.65
CA LEU A 666 27.37 43.81 -37.70
C LEU A 666 28.85 43.90 -38.16
N HIS A 667 29.42 42.76 -38.61
CA HIS A 667 29.91 42.55 -40.01
C HIS A 667 30.42 41.10 -40.30
N GLY A 668 30.22 40.57 -41.53
CA GLY A 668 30.87 39.33 -42.03
C GLY A 668 30.09 38.51 -43.08
N MET A 669 30.71 38.20 -44.24
CA MET A 669 30.14 37.45 -45.41
C MET A 669 31.31 36.81 -46.22
N PRO A 670 31.15 35.72 -47.02
CA PRO A 670 30.39 35.74 -48.28
C PRO A 670 29.65 34.42 -48.69
N ARG A 671 29.19 34.36 -49.96
CA ARG A 671 28.14 33.46 -50.53
C ARG A 671 28.65 32.21 -51.29
N ARG A 672 27.72 31.24 -51.52
CA ARG A 672 27.24 30.61 -52.81
C ARG A 672 26.37 29.36 -52.48
N GLU A 673 25.40 28.85 -53.25
CA GLU A 673 24.62 29.26 -54.45
C GLU A 673 23.25 28.49 -54.44
N ARG A 674 22.08 29.06 -54.79
CA ARG A 674 21.21 28.88 -56.01
C ARG A 674 21.12 27.48 -56.65
N ASP A 675 19.99 26.97 -57.19
CA ASP A 675 18.53 27.29 -57.24
C ASP A 675 17.81 25.93 -57.57
N ARG A 676 16.50 25.68 -57.80
CA ARG A 676 15.24 26.36 -58.24
C ARG A 676 14.05 25.70 -57.49
N ARG A 677 12.84 26.26 -57.24
CA ARG A 677 11.75 26.85 -58.07
C ARG A 677 11.04 25.91 -59.09
N TRP A 678 9.81 25.50 -58.76
CA TRP A 678 8.58 25.90 -59.48
C TRP A 678 7.35 25.85 -58.52
N ALA A 679 6.17 26.31 -58.94
CA ALA A 679 4.97 26.51 -58.10
C ALA A 679 3.64 26.27 -58.85
N ALA A 680 2.52 26.28 -58.10
CA ALA A 680 1.11 26.13 -58.56
C ALA A 680 0.74 24.75 -59.14
N SER A 681 -0.50 24.24 -59.08
CA SER A 681 -1.77 24.61 -58.40
C SER A 681 -2.55 23.30 -58.07
N SER A 682 -3.80 23.20 -57.59
CA SER A 682 -4.96 24.12 -57.51
C SER A 682 -5.82 23.86 -56.24
N GLU A 683 -7.15 23.94 -56.33
CA GLU A 683 -8.10 24.03 -55.20
C GLU A 683 -9.14 22.87 -55.15
N ALA A 684 -9.91 22.86 -54.06
CA ALA A 684 -11.29 22.33 -53.91
C ALA A 684 -11.57 20.80 -53.91
N GLY A 685 -12.45 20.41 -52.97
CA GLY A 685 -13.33 19.23 -53.05
C GLY A 685 -14.81 19.70 -53.09
N PRO A 686 -15.81 19.00 -52.51
CA PRO A 686 -15.78 17.68 -51.86
C PRO A 686 -16.91 16.70 -52.33
N ALA A 687 -16.89 15.47 -51.80
CA ALA A 687 -17.99 14.51 -51.57
C ALA A 687 -19.29 14.50 -52.43
N THR A 688 -19.64 13.33 -53.02
CA THR A 688 -20.95 12.65 -52.81
C THR A 688 -21.05 11.25 -53.42
N ALA A 689 -22.01 10.47 -52.89
CA ALA A 689 -22.79 9.38 -53.50
C ALA A 689 -22.18 8.00 -53.88
N GLU A 690 -23.01 6.99 -53.61
CA GLU A 690 -22.93 5.55 -53.88
C GLU A 690 -23.23 5.21 -55.36
N PRO A 691 -22.92 4.00 -55.90
CA PRO A 691 -23.99 2.95 -55.89
C PRO A 691 -23.59 1.44 -55.97
N ARG A 692 -24.40 0.61 -55.29
CA ARG A 692 -24.94 -0.74 -55.67
C ARG A 692 -24.08 -2.03 -55.75
N HIS A 693 -24.69 -3.12 -55.24
CA HIS A 693 -24.34 -4.55 -55.34
C HIS A 693 -24.71 -5.20 -56.70
N PRO A 694 -24.25 -6.46 -56.98
CA PRO A 694 -25.19 -7.60 -56.90
C PRO A 694 -24.62 -9.00 -56.48
N ARG A 695 -25.48 -9.83 -55.82
CA ARG A 695 -25.51 -11.33 -55.75
C ARG A 695 -24.35 -12.08 -55.03
N ALA A 696 -24.57 -12.91 -53.99
CA ALA A 696 -25.21 -14.26 -53.84
C ALA A 696 -24.14 -15.39 -53.84
N ALA A 697 -24.23 -16.56 -53.17
CA ALA A 697 -25.24 -17.32 -52.38
C ALA A 697 -24.47 -18.32 -51.44
N ALA A 698 -24.96 -19.27 -50.62
CA ALA A 698 -26.16 -19.61 -49.84
C ALA A 698 -25.88 -20.95 -49.08
N SER A 699 -26.21 -21.08 -47.79
CA SER A 699 -26.49 -22.31 -46.97
C SER A 699 -26.57 -21.89 -45.48
N ARG A 700 -27.60 -22.21 -44.67
CA ARG A 700 -28.10 -23.50 -44.11
C ARG A 700 -27.07 -24.19 -43.19
N GLU A 701 -27.38 -24.69 -41.98
CA GLU A 701 -28.59 -24.73 -41.13
C GLU A 701 -28.15 -24.94 -39.66
N SER A 702 -28.84 -24.51 -38.60
CA SER A 702 -29.93 -25.26 -37.93
C SER A 702 -30.30 -24.60 -36.57
N VAL A 703 -31.38 -25.03 -35.90
CA VAL A 703 -31.95 -24.37 -34.69
C VAL A 703 -32.38 -25.37 -33.60
N VAL A 704 -32.03 -25.10 -32.34
CA VAL A 704 -32.65 -25.67 -31.10
C VAL A 704 -32.70 -24.53 -30.07
N ARG A 705 -33.83 -23.85 -29.86
CA ARG A 705 -34.99 -24.16 -28.97
C ARG A 705 -34.71 -24.15 -27.46
N LEU A 706 -35.57 -23.41 -26.76
CA LEU A 706 -35.66 -23.22 -25.30
C LEU A 706 -36.68 -24.20 -24.66
N HIS A 707 -36.73 -24.16 -23.32
CA HIS A 707 -37.83 -24.50 -22.36
C HIS A 707 -37.57 -25.64 -21.37
N PRO A 708 -38.25 -25.63 -20.20
CA PRO A 708 -39.20 -24.61 -19.68
C PRO A 708 -38.52 -23.30 -19.23
#